data_AF-A0A828QYG5-F1
#
_entry.id   AF-A0A828QYG5-F1
#
_cell.length_a   1.000
_cell.length_b   1.000
_cell.length_c   1.000
_cell.angle_alpha   90.00
_cell.angle_beta   90.00
_cell.angle_gamma   90.00
#
_symmetry.space_group_name_H-M   'P 1'
#
loop_
_entity.id
_entity.type
_entity.pdbx_description
1 polymer ?
#
loop_
_entity_poly.entity_id
_entity_poly.type
_entity_poly.pdbx_seq_one_letter_code
_entity_poly.pdbx_strand_id
1 'polypeptide(L)'
;GGGGKKPLLSLVCIFALACSSQAAWVINKSDSQQETQHIDTTISSDIILNNKNTAIYTDRSSPIGNLTINNGVTIQVNKNNGKGIEINTGNNGTAVNNITNNGHINTRGTGISINDRSSAETITIGANGSITSASGNAIYVGNSSRVNHIDIQGATTGSGGIINRGTIGVQTTTQPNGIKVTGSIASTNNRATALTNHGTIHGGINIENGGTLTGGRQGVNNALYVAIHNNGGTINGGIKVGEGSILNGGIMNYASYYGGFSRLNGNIEVAGTINGTNIGIQNSFGTISGDVKITDKGKVTGNIWNQGTIEGKIEIKGKVDGLIANRPTGVIRKDIEVSGGTITNNISNWGTIEAGIKVENGANITGDIYNEKTIRNGIDIANSQIGGNIVNSGTNASTGNISITGTSDIKGSIVNQNGATFNNQITLEQNSKLGGISNAQGSTMSGQLNLNGEVGAINNAGKFDSTLTLSNKVGEINNAEGGTISNDITINNGGSVGAINNAGTMQNITNNGTLSNITNSGTMQAITNNATTGTLTLTNSGGTIDKITNGTGATATIRNQGKITNGIINDGGTLTVFNDFRKDESAANGYHTIGEIGKTANGVHIENNNGGKLHLNAWYFNKEDYATNDERKNNALLVDGNYAGITIGDSFVNTQGLDVDKTYNANTLIADKDGNAVGDKINNGQGIDVNKLHSVSGIYKFENFGGKGEYRAIINRDELSGKTLAQSIIYSQRVRNVNLSRILREATTQVFVSGKEGEANGKSLSQLEQLHTNHRDQNSQNHTFVIPYYQNFSADLGNNAKLKSNSS
;
A
#
# COMPACT_ATOMS: atom_id res chain seq x y z
N GLY A 1 68.98 -4.83 81.28
CA GLY A 1 68.68 -3.71 80.38
C GLY A 1 68.52 -4.23 78.96
N GLY A 2 67.64 -3.59 78.18
CA GLY A 2 67.60 -3.66 76.71
C GLY A 2 66.88 -4.88 76.12
N GLY A 3 65.69 -4.64 75.56
CA GLY A 3 64.87 -5.65 74.88
C GLY A 3 65.19 -5.84 73.39
N GLY A 4 64.41 -6.71 72.76
CA GLY A 4 64.34 -6.87 71.30
C GLY A 4 63.56 -8.12 70.89
N LYS A 5 62.28 -7.95 70.51
CA LYS A 5 61.43 -8.98 69.88
C LYS A 5 61.86 -9.20 68.41
N LYS A 6 61.87 -10.45 67.93
CA LYS A 6 61.51 -10.87 66.55
C LYS A 6 61.00 -12.33 66.54
N PRO A 7 60.19 -12.72 65.54
CA PRO A 7 59.11 -13.71 65.69
C PRO A 7 59.48 -15.14 65.27
N LEU A 8 58.76 -16.13 65.84
CA LEU A 8 58.79 -17.52 65.41
C LEU A 8 58.08 -17.69 64.06
N LEU A 9 58.82 -18.29 63.11
CA LEU A 9 58.30 -19.03 61.95
C LEU A 9 57.29 -20.10 62.41
N SER A 10 56.13 -20.19 61.75
CA SER A 10 55.34 -21.42 61.71
C SER A 10 55.30 -21.98 60.29
N LEU A 11 56.15 -22.99 60.08
CA LEU A 11 56.08 -23.95 58.99
C LEU A 11 55.18 -25.09 59.46
N VAL A 12 54.09 -25.40 58.75
CA VAL A 12 53.42 -26.69 58.88
C VAL A 12 53.01 -27.18 57.49
N CYS A 13 53.81 -28.10 56.96
CA CYS A 13 53.40 -29.04 55.92
C CYS A 13 52.58 -30.16 56.57
N ILE A 14 51.48 -30.60 55.95
CA ILE A 14 50.88 -31.92 56.22
C ILE A 14 50.68 -32.65 54.89
N PHE A 15 51.41 -33.75 54.76
CA PHE A 15 51.21 -34.81 53.78
C PHE A 15 49.95 -35.61 54.12
N ALA A 16 49.10 -35.92 53.14
CA ALA A 16 47.98 -36.84 53.28
C ALA A 16 48.33 -38.19 52.64
N LEU A 17 48.40 -39.25 53.46
CA LEU A 17 48.37 -40.64 53.03
C LEU A 17 46.94 -41.18 53.18
N ALA A 18 46.51 -41.87 52.13
CA ALA A 18 45.32 -42.69 51.94
C ALA A 18 44.45 -43.01 53.17
N CYS A 19 43.25 -42.41 53.23
CA CYS A 19 42.02 -43.12 53.59
C CYS A 19 40.80 -42.32 53.10
N SER A 20 39.88 -43.01 52.44
CA SER A 20 38.67 -42.49 51.83
C SER A 20 37.65 -42.03 52.89
N SER A 21 37.66 -40.75 53.23
CA SER A 21 36.50 -40.07 53.83
C SER A 21 36.45 -38.63 53.32
N GLN A 22 35.33 -38.30 52.68
CA GLN A 22 35.03 -36.99 52.13
C GLN A 22 35.27 -35.88 53.16
N ALA A 23 36.23 -35.00 52.90
CA ALA A 23 36.43 -33.80 53.71
C ALA A 23 35.27 -32.82 53.47
N ALA A 24 34.31 -32.81 54.40
CA ALA A 24 33.43 -31.67 54.59
C ALA A 24 34.25 -30.55 55.24
N TRP A 25 34.67 -29.56 54.46
CA TRP A 25 35.07 -28.28 55.04
C TRP A 25 33.78 -27.55 55.45
N VAL A 26 33.32 -27.85 56.66
CA VAL A 26 32.49 -26.94 57.44
C VAL A 26 33.48 -26.02 58.14
N ILE A 27 33.48 -24.73 57.83
CA ILE A 27 34.20 -23.75 58.66
C ILE A 27 33.40 -23.66 59.96
N ASN A 28 33.76 -24.48 60.94
CA ASN A 28 33.23 -24.36 62.30
C ASN A 28 34.33 -24.66 63.32
N LYS A 29 34.71 -23.63 64.07
CA LYS A 29 35.33 -23.67 65.41
C LYS A 29 35.19 -22.26 66.02
N SER A 30 34.83 -22.04 67.29
CA SER A 30 34.58 -22.94 68.42
C SER A 30 33.50 -22.37 69.34
N ASP A 31 32.81 -23.24 70.08
CA ASP A 31 31.93 -22.91 71.20
C ASP A 31 32.60 -21.99 72.22
N SER A 32 32.22 -20.70 72.23
CA SER A 32 31.94 -19.96 73.46
C SER A 32 31.44 -18.55 73.15
N GLN A 33 30.22 -18.29 73.62
CA GLN A 33 29.56 -16.99 73.78
C GLN A 33 28.95 -16.33 72.54
N GLN A 34 27.70 -15.90 72.74
CA GLN A 34 26.90 -15.14 71.79
C GLN A 34 27.57 -13.80 71.50
N GLU A 35 28.24 -13.71 70.37
CA GLU A 35 28.33 -12.46 69.63
C GLU A 35 28.02 -12.74 68.15
N THR A 36 27.03 -12.03 67.64
CA THR A 36 26.64 -11.94 66.23
C THR A 36 27.71 -11.19 65.42
N GLN A 37 28.97 -11.62 65.49
CA GLN A 37 30.03 -11.06 64.65
C GLN A 37 30.09 -11.81 63.32
N HIS A 38 29.93 -11.06 62.24
CA HIS A 38 30.10 -11.53 60.87
C HIS A 38 31.54 -12.01 60.64
N ILE A 39 31.73 -13.21 60.10
CA ILE A 39 33.07 -13.75 59.77
C ILE A 39 33.41 -13.43 58.31
N ASP A 40 34.51 -12.72 58.07
CA ASP A 40 35.08 -12.58 56.73
C ASP A 40 35.83 -13.85 56.34
N THR A 41 35.46 -14.46 55.22
CA THR A 41 36.02 -15.70 54.70
C THR A 41 36.64 -15.47 53.32
N THR A 42 37.96 -15.65 53.21
CA THR A 42 38.68 -15.62 51.94
C THR A 42 39.23 -17.01 51.63
N ILE A 43 38.90 -17.56 50.46
CA ILE A 43 39.52 -18.77 49.93
C ILE A 43 40.67 -18.32 49.05
N SER A 44 41.88 -18.38 49.60
CA SER A 44 43.12 -17.92 48.97
C SER A 44 44.13 -19.06 48.89
N SER A 45 44.36 -19.58 47.68
CA SER A 45 45.45 -20.46 47.20
C SER A 45 44.99 -21.10 45.88
N ASP A 46 45.89 -21.47 44.97
CA ASP A 46 45.55 -22.22 43.75
C ASP A 46 45.04 -23.64 44.10
N ILE A 47 43.76 -23.75 44.50
CA ILE A 47 43.14 -24.95 45.05
C ILE A 47 41.91 -25.35 44.23
N ILE A 48 41.73 -26.66 44.06
CA ILE A 48 40.50 -27.27 43.55
C ILE A 48 39.67 -27.81 44.72
N LEU A 49 38.52 -27.21 44.99
CA LEU A 49 37.53 -27.64 45.98
C LEU A 49 36.48 -28.54 45.33
N ASN A 50 36.60 -29.86 45.50
CA ASN A 50 35.67 -30.83 44.91
C ASN A 50 34.63 -31.32 45.94
N ASN A 51 33.34 -31.08 45.70
CA ASN A 51 32.25 -31.52 46.57
C ASN A 51 31.17 -32.28 45.77
N LYS A 52 30.47 -33.22 46.43
CA LYS A 52 29.35 -33.93 45.78
C LYS A 52 28.06 -33.10 45.79
N ASN A 53 27.71 -32.43 46.89
CA ASN A 53 26.40 -31.77 47.07
C ASN A 53 26.51 -30.25 46.98
N THR A 54 27.07 -29.61 48.01
CA THR A 54 27.19 -28.15 48.11
C THR A 54 28.59 -27.83 48.59
N ALA A 55 29.33 -26.98 47.89
CA ALA A 55 30.71 -26.67 48.26
C ALA A 55 30.79 -25.68 49.43
N ILE A 56 29.96 -24.64 49.41
CA ILE A 56 29.87 -23.63 50.48
C ILE A 56 28.39 -23.49 50.87
N TYR A 57 28.09 -23.66 52.16
CA TYR A 57 26.73 -23.63 52.71
C TYR A 57 26.69 -22.75 53.95
N THR A 58 25.74 -21.82 54.04
CA THR A 58 25.47 -21.05 55.28
C THR A 58 24.17 -21.50 55.91
N ASP A 59 24.19 -21.78 57.20
CA ASP A 59 22.99 -22.15 57.98
C ASP A 59 22.45 -20.99 58.84
N ARG A 60 21.35 -21.25 59.56
CA ARG A 60 20.66 -20.30 60.47
C ARG A 60 21.55 -19.66 61.55
N SER A 61 22.68 -20.29 61.88
CA SER A 61 23.52 -20.00 63.04
C SER A 61 24.87 -19.39 62.65
N SER A 62 25.17 -19.24 61.36
CA SER A 62 26.49 -18.79 60.89
C SER A 62 26.36 -17.77 59.74
N PRO A 63 25.95 -16.53 60.02
CA PRO A 63 26.02 -15.45 59.04
C PRO A 63 27.48 -15.17 58.68
N ILE A 64 27.76 -15.09 57.38
CA ILE A 64 29.08 -14.72 56.88
C ILE A 64 29.11 -13.19 56.71
N GLY A 65 30.25 -12.56 56.97
CA GLY A 65 30.49 -11.17 56.56
C GLY A 65 30.69 -11.11 55.07
N ASN A 66 31.94 -11.13 54.63
CA ASN A 66 32.30 -11.20 53.22
C ASN A 66 32.83 -12.59 52.86
N LEU A 67 32.34 -13.17 51.77
CA LEU A 67 32.87 -14.37 51.14
C LEU A 67 33.62 -13.98 49.86
N THR A 68 34.93 -14.21 49.83
CA THR A 68 35.76 -13.95 48.63
C THR A 68 36.41 -15.25 48.14
N ILE A 69 36.21 -15.58 46.87
CA ILE A 69 36.92 -16.63 46.14
C ILE A 69 37.96 -15.94 45.28
N ASN A 70 39.25 -16.16 45.56
CA ASN A 70 40.33 -15.52 44.82
C ASN A 70 40.56 -16.17 43.45
N ASN A 71 41.26 -15.42 42.59
CA ASN A 71 41.79 -15.96 41.34
C ASN A 71 42.65 -17.21 41.62
N GLY A 72 42.59 -18.19 40.71
CA GLY A 72 43.27 -19.49 40.86
C GLY A 72 42.49 -20.55 41.64
N VAL A 73 41.41 -20.19 42.34
CA VAL A 73 40.53 -21.16 43.02
C VAL A 73 39.52 -21.76 42.04
N THR A 74 39.36 -23.08 42.06
CA THR A 74 38.28 -23.78 41.33
C THR A 74 37.37 -24.54 42.30
N ILE A 75 36.08 -24.22 42.32
CA ILE A 75 35.04 -24.99 43.02
C ILE A 75 34.39 -25.94 42.02
N GLN A 76 34.35 -27.24 42.33
CA GLN A 76 33.72 -28.26 41.48
C GLN A 76 32.64 -29.02 42.25
N VAL A 77 31.42 -29.05 41.70
CA VAL A 77 30.25 -29.71 42.32
C VAL A 77 29.55 -30.63 41.33
N ASN A 78 29.54 -31.93 41.63
CA ASN A 78 29.25 -32.95 40.61
C ASN A 78 27.82 -33.55 40.62
N LYS A 79 26.96 -33.20 41.60
CA LYS A 79 25.54 -33.64 41.61
C LYS A 79 24.65 -32.70 40.80
N ASN A 80 23.67 -33.25 40.09
CA ASN A 80 22.75 -32.49 39.22
C ASN A 80 22.02 -31.34 39.92
N ASN A 81 21.68 -31.49 41.20
CA ASN A 81 21.05 -30.41 42.00
C ASN A 81 22.04 -29.69 42.93
N GLY A 82 23.32 -30.02 42.83
CA GLY A 82 24.35 -29.49 43.71
C GLY A 82 24.58 -27.99 43.53
N LYS A 83 25.08 -27.33 44.57
CA LYS A 83 25.26 -25.88 44.64
C LYS A 83 26.73 -25.53 44.83
N GLY A 84 27.24 -24.54 44.10
CA GLY A 84 28.57 -24.00 44.38
C GLY A 84 28.56 -23.31 45.74
N ILE A 85 27.72 -22.28 45.83
CA ILE A 85 27.43 -21.54 47.05
C ILE A 85 25.91 -21.60 47.30
N GLU A 86 25.51 -21.96 48.51
CA GLU A 86 24.12 -21.95 48.94
C GLU A 86 23.98 -21.15 50.24
N ILE A 87 23.16 -20.10 50.19
CA ILE A 87 22.82 -19.27 51.33
C ILE A 87 21.42 -19.67 51.80
N ASN A 88 21.33 -20.31 52.96
CA ASN A 88 20.09 -20.85 53.53
C ASN A 88 20.01 -20.62 55.06
N THR A 89 19.70 -19.38 55.45
CA THR A 89 19.65 -18.97 56.86
C THR A 89 18.24 -18.92 57.44
N GLY A 90 17.19 -19.18 56.68
CA GLY A 90 15.82 -19.31 57.20
C GLY A 90 15.15 -18.04 57.75
N ASN A 91 15.86 -16.90 57.84
CA ASN A 91 15.42 -15.67 58.50
C ASN A 91 15.76 -14.42 57.65
N ASN A 92 14.94 -13.36 57.74
CA ASN A 92 15.05 -12.08 56.99
C ASN A 92 16.29 -11.21 57.29
N GLY A 93 17.29 -11.70 58.02
CA GLY A 93 18.54 -10.98 58.30
C GLY A 93 19.55 -11.08 57.15
N THR A 94 20.50 -10.13 57.07
CA THR A 94 21.64 -10.21 56.13
C THR A 94 22.49 -11.44 56.46
N ALA A 95 22.38 -12.48 55.62
CA ALA A 95 23.06 -13.75 55.81
C ALA A 95 24.52 -13.68 55.34
N VAL A 96 24.76 -12.90 54.29
CA VAL A 96 26.09 -12.59 53.75
C VAL A 96 26.11 -11.12 53.36
N ASN A 97 27.16 -10.38 53.71
CA ASN A 97 27.35 -9.03 53.18
C ASN A 97 27.70 -9.17 51.69
N ASN A 98 28.93 -9.57 51.35
CA ASN A 98 29.34 -9.65 49.95
C ASN A 98 29.79 -11.05 49.55
N ILE A 99 29.38 -11.51 48.37
CA ILE A 99 29.91 -12.70 47.70
C ILE A 99 30.72 -12.21 46.49
N THR A 100 32.03 -12.38 46.52
CA THR A 100 32.93 -11.98 45.43
C THR A 100 33.61 -13.22 44.86
N ASN A 101 33.33 -13.55 43.59
CA ASN A 101 33.98 -14.64 42.88
C ASN A 101 34.96 -14.11 41.82
N ASN A 102 36.26 -14.28 42.08
CA ASN A 102 37.35 -14.04 41.12
C ASN A 102 37.96 -15.35 40.58
N GLY A 103 37.47 -16.52 41.05
CA GLY A 103 37.88 -17.85 40.60
C GLY A 103 36.81 -18.54 39.75
N HIS A 104 36.87 -19.86 39.64
CA HIS A 104 35.97 -20.66 38.79
C HIS A 104 35.01 -21.52 39.61
N ILE A 105 33.70 -21.35 39.44
CA ILE A 105 32.68 -22.20 40.06
C ILE A 105 32.05 -23.09 38.99
N ASN A 106 32.41 -24.37 38.98
CA ASN A 106 31.94 -25.38 38.04
C ASN A 106 30.96 -26.33 38.74
N THR A 107 29.66 -26.13 38.52
CA THR A 107 28.61 -26.92 39.16
C THR A 107 27.78 -27.67 38.12
N ARG A 108 27.33 -28.88 38.45
CA ARG A 108 26.25 -29.51 37.67
C ARG A 108 24.91 -28.83 37.92
N GLY A 109 24.62 -28.42 39.15
CA GLY A 109 23.38 -27.70 39.50
C GLY A 109 23.50 -26.19 39.37
N THR A 110 23.29 -25.46 40.47
CA THR A 110 23.31 -23.98 40.49
C THR A 110 24.68 -23.48 40.95
N GLY A 111 25.17 -22.39 40.38
CA GLY A 111 26.40 -21.73 40.84
C GLY A 111 26.23 -21.14 42.23
N ILE A 112 25.47 -20.06 42.33
CA ILE A 112 25.14 -19.37 43.58
C ILE A 112 23.63 -19.40 43.79
N SER A 113 23.18 -19.84 44.98
CA SER A 113 21.77 -19.97 45.32
C SER A 113 21.47 -19.25 46.63
N ILE A 114 20.55 -18.28 46.62
CA ILE A 114 20.04 -17.59 47.81
C ILE A 114 18.61 -18.08 48.05
N ASN A 115 18.35 -18.80 49.14
CA ASN A 115 17.08 -19.48 49.39
C ASN A 115 16.52 -19.21 50.79
N ASP A 116 15.30 -19.68 51.05
CA ASP A 116 14.69 -19.77 52.39
C ASP A 116 14.72 -18.45 53.17
N ARG A 117 14.28 -17.36 52.53
CA ARG A 117 14.22 -16.01 53.12
C ARG A 117 15.58 -15.41 53.49
N SER A 118 16.67 -15.94 52.93
CA SER A 118 18.01 -15.41 53.15
C SER A 118 18.25 -14.11 52.37
N SER A 119 19.29 -13.38 52.74
CA SER A 119 19.71 -12.20 51.98
C SER A 119 21.21 -12.02 51.82
N ALA A 120 21.60 -11.43 50.69
CA ALA A 120 22.96 -10.98 50.41
C ALA A 120 22.98 -9.47 50.08
N GLU A 121 24.01 -8.74 50.47
CA GLU A 121 24.18 -7.34 50.02
C GLU A 121 24.58 -7.32 48.55
N THR A 122 25.74 -7.90 48.21
CA THR A 122 26.23 -7.90 46.82
C THR A 122 26.69 -9.28 46.39
N ILE A 123 26.38 -9.64 45.13
CA ILE A 123 27.02 -10.76 44.43
C ILE A 123 27.83 -10.18 43.29
N THR A 124 29.15 -10.33 43.35
CA THR A 124 30.09 -9.88 42.30
C THR A 124 30.77 -11.08 41.66
N ILE A 125 30.67 -11.20 40.34
CA ILE A 125 31.54 -12.07 39.54
C ILE A 125 32.59 -11.17 38.93
N GLY A 126 33.78 -11.13 39.53
CA GLY A 126 34.87 -10.25 39.09
C GLY A 126 35.36 -10.60 37.68
N ALA A 127 36.13 -9.71 37.06
CA ALA A 127 36.55 -9.84 35.66
C ALA A 127 37.23 -11.19 35.31
N ASN A 128 37.97 -11.78 36.25
CA ASN A 128 38.61 -13.10 36.09
C ASN A 128 37.73 -14.26 36.56
N GLY A 129 36.64 -13.96 37.26
CA GLY A 129 35.74 -14.94 37.83
C GLY A 129 34.84 -15.57 36.78
N SER A 130 34.52 -16.84 36.96
CA SER A 130 33.47 -17.50 36.18
C SER A 130 32.58 -18.43 36.99
N ILE A 131 31.36 -18.59 36.49
CA ILE A 131 30.42 -19.62 36.93
C ILE A 131 30.02 -20.46 35.71
N THR A 132 30.12 -21.77 35.82
CA THR A 132 29.62 -22.75 34.84
C THR A 132 28.63 -23.68 35.52
N SER A 133 27.37 -23.63 35.12
CA SER A 133 26.26 -24.41 35.72
C SER A 133 25.58 -25.32 34.69
N ALA A 134 25.98 -26.60 34.64
CA ALA A 134 25.64 -27.48 33.52
C ALA A 134 24.13 -27.75 33.34
N SER A 135 23.38 -27.91 34.44
CA SER A 135 21.94 -28.23 34.42
C SER A 135 21.08 -27.26 35.23
N GLY A 136 21.68 -26.40 36.04
CA GLY A 136 20.98 -25.34 36.79
C GLY A 136 21.30 -23.92 36.33
N ASN A 137 20.99 -22.96 37.19
CA ASN A 137 21.22 -21.54 36.94
C ASN A 137 22.59 -21.11 37.46
N ALA A 138 23.24 -20.15 36.80
CA ALA A 138 24.46 -19.56 37.36
C ALA A 138 24.18 -18.86 38.69
N ILE A 139 23.10 -18.05 38.75
CA ILE A 139 22.64 -17.40 39.97
C ILE A 139 21.12 -17.61 40.13
N TYR A 140 20.69 -18.02 41.31
CA TYR A 140 19.29 -18.19 41.67
C TYR A 140 18.95 -17.42 42.94
N VAL A 141 17.99 -16.50 42.84
CA VAL A 141 17.40 -15.80 43.99
C VAL A 141 16.00 -16.36 44.22
N GLY A 142 15.85 -17.14 45.28
CA GLY A 142 14.62 -17.85 45.63
C GLY A 142 13.51 -16.94 46.15
N ASN A 143 12.33 -17.53 46.31
CA ASN A 143 11.15 -16.84 46.85
C ASN A 143 11.46 -16.20 48.21
N SER A 144 10.97 -14.98 48.43
CA SER A 144 11.16 -14.22 49.68
C SER A 144 12.63 -13.97 50.06
N SER A 145 13.59 -14.27 49.19
CA SER A 145 15.02 -14.00 49.40
C SER A 145 15.38 -12.65 48.80
N ARG A 146 16.45 -12.02 49.30
CA ARG A 146 16.88 -10.68 48.84
C ARG A 146 18.34 -10.64 48.42
N VAL A 147 18.64 -9.96 47.32
CA VAL A 147 20.01 -9.58 46.96
C VAL A 147 20.03 -8.09 46.67
N ASN A 148 20.82 -7.27 47.34
CA ASN A 148 20.74 -5.82 47.09
C ASN A 148 21.39 -5.43 45.75
N HIS A 149 22.46 -6.10 45.32
CA HIS A 149 23.09 -5.83 44.03
C HIS A 149 23.71 -7.10 43.41
N ILE A 150 23.62 -7.23 42.09
CA ILE A 150 24.37 -8.24 41.34
C ILE A 150 25.22 -7.52 40.30
N ASP A 151 26.54 -7.73 40.34
CA ASP A 151 27.51 -7.18 39.39
C ASP A 151 28.26 -8.32 38.67
N ILE A 152 28.08 -8.41 37.35
CA ILE A 152 28.73 -9.42 36.52
C ILE A 152 29.78 -8.76 35.64
N GLN A 153 31.04 -8.87 36.05
CA GLN A 153 32.21 -8.39 35.31
C GLN A 153 32.92 -9.51 34.56
N GLY A 154 32.88 -10.74 35.09
CA GLY A 154 33.41 -11.94 34.46
C GLY A 154 32.36 -12.70 33.63
N ALA A 155 32.44 -14.03 33.62
CA ALA A 155 31.56 -14.86 32.79
C ALA A 155 30.63 -15.75 33.61
N THR A 156 29.36 -15.78 33.25
CA THR A 156 28.41 -16.78 33.75
C THR A 156 27.86 -17.59 32.60
N THR A 157 27.98 -18.91 32.69
CA THR A 157 27.48 -19.85 31.71
C THR A 157 26.65 -20.90 32.42
N GLY A 158 25.51 -21.28 31.88
CA GLY A 158 24.75 -22.38 32.45
C GLY A 158 23.45 -22.68 31.73
N SER A 159 22.73 -23.72 32.17
CA SER A 159 21.39 -24.01 31.63
C SER A 159 20.51 -22.76 31.76
N GLY A 160 20.51 -22.08 32.90
CA GLY A 160 20.02 -20.71 33.03
C GLY A 160 21.12 -19.73 33.45
N GLY A 161 21.01 -18.46 33.08
CA GLY A 161 21.90 -17.41 33.60
C GLY A 161 21.49 -16.99 35.01
N ILE A 162 20.76 -15.89 35.12
CA ILE A 162 20.21 -15.37 36.37
C ILE A 162 18.69 -15.62 36.41
N ILE A 163 18.21 -16.25 37.49
CA ILE A 163 16.77 -16.37 37.76
C ILE A 163 16.43 -15.68 39.09
N ASN A 164 15.53 -14.70 39.02
CA ASN A 164 14.98 -14.01 40.18
C ASN A 164 13.54 -14.43 40.45
N ARG A 165 13.26 -14.95 41.65
CA ARG A 165 11.90 -15.11 42.20
C ARG A 165 11.69 -14.34 43.52
N GLY A 166 12.74 -13.70 44.02
CA GLY A 166 12.72 -12.88 45.23
C GLY A 166 12.80 -11.39 44.89
N THR A 167 13.57 -10.66 45.69
CA THR A 167 13.82 -9.23 45.49
C THR A 167 15.29 -8.99 45.18
N ILE A 168 15.56 -8.30 44.07
CA ILE A 168 16.88 -7.75 43.77
C ILE A 168 16.82 -6.22 43.93
N GLY A 169 17.73 -5.63 44.68
CA GLY A 169 17.72 -4.20 44.99
C GLY A 169 17.02 -3.85 46.30
N VAL A 170 17.23 -2.59 46.73
CA VAL A 170 16.62 -2.00 47.93
C VAL A 170 15.65 -0.90 47.51
N GLN A 171 14.55 -0.75 48.24
CA GLN A 171 13.48 0.21 47.95
C GLN A 171 13.81 1.68 48.34
N THR A 172 15.02 2.00 48.81
CA THR A 172 15.23 3.21 49.65
C THR A 172 16.17 4.30 49.11
N THR A 173 16.56 4.32 47.82
CA THR A 173 17.43 5.40 47.30
C THR A 173 17.05 5.89 45.90
N THR A 174 17.50 7.11 45.57
CA THR A 174 17.33 7.80 44.28
C THR A 174 18.00 7.11 43.09
N GLN A 175 18.80 6.06 43.33
CA GLN A 175 19.27 5.08 42.35
C GLN A 175 19.26 3.69 43.01
N PRO A 176 18.19 2.89 42.86
CA PRO A 176 18.19 1.56 43.44
C PRO A 176 19.26 0.69 42.77
N ASN A 177 19.95 -0.14 43.55
CA ASN A 177 20.88 -1.13 43.02
C ASN A 177 20.10 -2.23 42.29
N GLY A 178 20.55 -2.60 41.10
CA GLY A 178 19.89 -3.58 40.23
C GLY A 178 20.85 -4.68 39.83
N ILE A 179 20.74 -5.12 38.58
CA ILE A 179 21.70 -6.01 37.95
C ILE A 179 22.58 -5.18 37.01
N LYS A 180 23.89 -5.25 37.19
CA LYS A 180 24.88 -4.65 36.30
C LYS A 180 25.67 -5.75 35.59
N VAL A 181 25.89 -5.59 34.28
CA VAL A 181 26.64 -6.54 33.47
C VAL A 181 27.64 -5.79 32.61
N THR A 182 28.92 -6.05 32.85
CA THR A 182 30.05 -5.61 32.01
C THR A 182 30.81 -6.78 31.39
N GLY A 183 30.64 -7.99 31.93
CA GLY A 183 31.13 -9.24 31.38
C GLY A 183 30.09 -9.97 30.53
N SER A 184 29.87 -11.26 30.79
CA SER A 184 28.92 -12.07 30.00
C SER A 184 28.00 -12.95 30.83
N ILE A 185 26.75 -13.07 30.35
CA ILE A 185 25.76 -14.04 30.84
C ILE A 185 25.27 -14.84 29.65
N ALA A 186 25.58 -16.12 29.60
CA ALA A 186 25.19 -17.01 28.51
C ALA A 186 24.37 -18.20 29.03
N SER A 187 23.15 -18.35 28.51
CA SER A 187 22.42 -19.60 28.62
C SER A 187 22.93 -20.60 27.58
N THR A 188 23.30 -21.80 28.01
CA THR A 188 23.67 -22.92 27.14
C THR A 188 22.46 -23.78 26.77
N ASN A 189 21.33 -23.60 27.44
CA ASN A 189 20.08 -24.26 27.12
C ASN A 189 19.30 -23.39 26.13
N ASN A 190 19.03 -23.93 24.94
CA ASN A 190 18.27 -23.25 23.91
C ASN A 190 16.82 -22.93 24.29
N ARG A 191 16.35 -23.30 25.49
CA ARG A 191 15.04 -22.99 26.06
C ARG A 191 15.08 -22.13 27.33
N ALA A 192 16.21 -21.52 27.67
CA ALA A 192 16.34 -20.67 28.84
C ALA A 192 16.88 -19.29 28.44
N THR A 193 16.57 -18.27 29.24
CA THR A 193 17.06 -16.90 28.98
C THR A 193 18.34 -16.62 29.76
N ALA A 194 19.05 -15.56 29.38
CA ALA A 194 20.18 -15.07 30.17
C ALA A 194 19.69 -14.55 31.52
N LEU A 195 18.54 -13.86 31.52
CA LEU A 195 17.93 -13.32 32.73
C LEU A 195 16.42 -13.56 32.70
N THR A 196 15.90 -14.23 33.73
CA THR A 196 14.46 -14.36 33.98
C THR A 196 14.09 -13.69 35.30
N ASN A 197 13.10 -12.79 35.26
CA ASN A 197 12.53 -12.18 36.45
C ASN A 197 11.08 -12.61 36.65
N HIS A 198 10.81 -13.26 37.79
CA HIS A 198 9.47 -13.53 38.32
C HIS A 198 9.16 -12.72 39.59
N GLY A 199 10.18 -12.13 40.20
CA GLY A 199 10.06 -11.34 41.43
C GLY A 199 10.16 -9.84 41.16
N THR A 200 10.81 -9.12 42.07
CA THR A 200 11.01 -7.67 41.98
C THR A 200 12.49 -7.34 41.73
N ILE A 201 12.77 -6.43 40.80
CA ILE A 201 14.09 -5.81 40.61
C ILE A 201 13.93 -4.31 40.82
N HIS A 202 14.49 -3.73 41.87
CA HIS A 202 14.37 -2.30 42.15
C HIS A 202 15.22 -1.45 41.20
N GLY A 203 16.51 -1.77 41.01
CA GLY A 203 17.46 -0.94 40.26
C GLY A 203 17.46 -1.05 38.74
N GLY A 204 16.63 -1.92 38.18
CA GLY A 204 16.67 -2.23 36.75
C GLY A 204 17.82 -3.16 36.36
N ILE A 205 18.09 -3.21 35.06
CA ILE A 205 19.11 -4.07 34.44
C ILE A 205 19.96 -3.21 33.51
N ASN A 206 21.25 -3.06 33.82
CA ASN A 206 22.19 -2.25 33.05
C ASN A 206 23.29 -3.13 32.45
N ILE A 207 23.35 -3.18 31.12
CA ILE A 207 24.41 -3.84 30.37
C ILE A 207 25.30 -2.73 29.79
N GLU A 208 26.57 -2.70 30.15
CA GLU A 208 27.47 -1.59 29.85
C GLU A 208 28.86 -2.10 29.46
N ASN A 209 29.70 -1.22 28.90
CA ASN A 209 31.12 -1.47 28.64
C ASN A 209 31.41 -2.77 27.85
N GLY A 210 30.59 -3.10 26.85
CA GLY A 210 30.76 -4.31 26.03
C GLY A 210 30.12 -5.58 26.62
N GLY A 211 29.32 -5.45 27.69
CA GLY A 211 28.62 -6.57 28.30
C GLY A 211 27.77 -7.35 27.30
N THR A 212 27.74 -8.68 27.44
CA THR A 212 27.02 -9.57 26.51
C THR A 212 26.03 -10.49 27.23
N LEU A 213 24.77 -10.48 26.81
CA LEU A 213 23.74 -11.41 27.28
C LEU A 213 23.32 -12.31 26.12
N THR A 214 23.42 -13.63 26.30
CA THR A 214 22.98 -14.62 25.32
C THR A 214 21.86 -15.46 25.89
N GLY A 215 20.67 -15.27 25.33
CA GLY A 215 19.46 -15.97 25.70
C GLY A 215 19.21 -17.25 24.92
N GLY A 216 17.96 -17.70 24.96
CA GLY A 216 17.47 -18.89 24.31
C GLY A 216 16.04 -18.70 23.84
N ARG A 217 15.44 -19.75 23.28
CA ARG A 217 14.08 -19.74 22.76
C ARG A 217 13.04 -19.80 23.88
N GLN A 218 12.00 -18.97 23.80
CA GLN A 218 10.89 -18.81 24.74
C GLN A 218 9.55 -18.70 23.99
N GLY A 219 8.45 -18.71 24.75
CA GLY A 219 7.08 -18.52 24.26
C GLY A 219 6.41 -19.79 23.71
N VAL A 220 5.21 -19.63 23.14
CA VAL A 220 4.46 -20.73 22.52
C VAL A 220 5.30 -21.33 21.38
N ASN A 221 5.50 -22.65 21.40
CA ASN A 221 6.34 -23.39 20.44
C ASN A 221 7.83 -23.00 20.38
N ASN A 222 8.38 -22.31 21.40
CA ASN A 222 9.79 -21.88 21.42
C ASN A 222 10.18 -21.03 20.18
N ALA A 223 9.28 -20.16 19.73
CA ALA A 223 9.47 -19.37 18.52
C ALA A 223 10.29 -18.09 18.73
N LEU A 224 10.46 -17.64 19.98
CA LEU A 224 11.00 -16.30 20.28
C LEU A 224 12.37 -16.40 20.94
N TYR A 225 13.41 -15.74 20.42
CA TYR A 225 14.73 -15.75 21.04
C TYR A 225 14.87 -14.59 22.02
N VAL A 226 15.00 -14.87 23.32
CA VAL A 226 14.87 -13.88 24.41
C VAL A 226 16.08 -13.93 25.34
N ALA A 227 16.75 -12.79 25.51
CA ALA A 227 17.85 -12.61 26.45
C ALA A 227 17.35 -12.21 27.84
N ILE A 228 16.40 -11.27 27.90
CA ILE A 228 15.82 -10.76 29.14
C ILE A 228 14.32 -11.02 29.13
N HIS A 229 13.84 -11.76 30.14
CA HIS A 229 12.42 -12.11 30.26
C HIS A 229 11.89 -11.67 31.62
N ASN A 230 11.10 -10.59 31.63
CA ASN A 230 10.27 -10.25 32.78
C ASN A 230 8.96 -11.02 32.67
N ASN A 231 8.82 -12.10 33.44
CA ASN A 231 7.73 -13.06 33.33
C ASN A 231 6.85 -13.01 34.58
N GLY A 232 5.86 -12.12 34.56
CA GLY A 232 4.99 -11.84 35.71
C GLY A 232 5.69 -11.13 36.88
N GLY A 233 6.93 -10.67 36.69
CA GLY A 233 7.67 -9.89 37.68
C GLY A 233 7.51 -8.37 37.52
N THR A 234 8.09 -7.64 38.48
CA THR A 234 8.20 -6.18 38.45
C THR A 234 9.65 -5.75 38.34
N ILE A 235 9.95 -4.87 37.38
CA ILE A 235 11.23 -4.16 37.29
C ILE A 235 10.92 -2.69 37.56
N ASN A 236 11.32 -2.16 38.71
CA ASN A 236 11.06 -0.77 39.06
C ASN A 236 12.01 0.22 38.36
N GLY A 237 13.19 -0.24 37.97
CA GLY A 237 14.11 0.49 37.11
C GLY A 237 13.83 0.28 35.61
N GLY A 238 14.78 0.73 34.78
CA GLY A 238 14.77 0.48 33.34
C GLY A 238 15.59 -0.74 32.93
N ILE A 239 15.60 -1.01 31.63
CA ILE A 239 16.58 -1.91 31.00
C ILE A 239 17.43 -1.05 30.07
N LYS A 240 18.73 -1.00 30.33
CA LYS A 240 19.70 -0.24 29.53
C LYS A 240 20.66 -1.19 28.84
N VAL A 241 20.72 -1.12 27.51
CA VAL A 241 21.74 -1.75 26.67
C VAL A 241 22.68 -0.66 26.21
N GLY A 242 23.74 -0.43 26.97
CA GLY A 242 24.73 0.63 26.72
C GLY A 242 25.54 0.40 25.45
N GLU A 243 26.23 1.45 25.00
CA GLU A 243 27.08 1.41 23.82
C GLU A 243 28.09 0.25 23.87
N GLY A 244 28.29 -0.41 22.72
CA GLY A 244 29.15 -1.59 22.57
C GLY A 244 28.59 -2.89 23.18
N SER A 245 27.51 -2.82 23.97
CA SER A 245 26.91 -4.00 24.59
C SER A 245 26.05 -4.79 23.61
N ILE A 246 25.95 -6.12 23.80
CA ILE A 246 25.28 -7.03 22.88
C ILE A 246 24.26 -7.90 23.62
N LEU A 247 23.01 -7.88 23.17
CA LEU A 247 21.99 -8.86 23.54
C LEU A 247 21.78 -9.82 22.37
N ASN A 248 22.20 -11.07 22.52
CA ASN A 248 21.85 -12.15 21.61
C ASN A 248 20.51 -12.73 22.05
N GLY A 249 19.43 -12.06 21.63
CA GLY A 249 18.05 -12.29 22.01
C GLY A 249 17.33 -11.00 22.43
N GLY A 250 16.02 -10.98 22.27
CA GLY A 250 15.20 -9.81 22.58
C GLY A 250 14.92 -9.61 24.06
N ILE A 251 14.19 -8.53 24.35
CA ILE A 251 13.64 -8.19 25.65
C ILE A 251 12.14 -8.52 25.63
N MET A 252 11.66 -9.30 26.59
CA MET A 252 10.26 -9.69 26.70
C MET A 252 9.70 -9.31 28.07
N ASN A 253 8.71 -8.41 28.08
CA ASN A 253 7.84 -8.12 29.22
C ASN A 253 6.54 -8.88 29.03
N TYR A 254 6.33 -9.95 29.80
CA TYR A 254 5.24 -10.91 29.58
C TYR A 254 4.40 -11.10 30.83
N ALA A 255 3.10 -10.84 30.70
CA ALA A 255 2.10 -11.25 31.67
C ALA A 255 1.34 -12.48 31.14
N SER A 256 1.19 -13.51 31.96
CA SER A 256 0.34 -14.66 31.61
C SER A 256 -1.11 -14.22 31.51
N TYR A 257 -1.81 -14.71 30.48
CA TYR A 257 -3.21 -14.41 30.13
C TYR A 257 -4.22 -14.55 31.31
N TYR A 258 -3.86 -15.23 32.39
CA TYR A 258 -4.68 -15.47 33.59
C TYR A 258 -4.29 -14.58 34.79
N GLY A 259 -4.48 -13.28 34.68
CA GLY A 259 -4.41 -12.35 35.82
C GLY A 259 -3.02 -12.07 36.39
N GLY A 260 -1.94 -12.41 35.66
CA GLY A 260 -0.58 -12.01 36.02
C GLY A 260 -0.33 -10.54 35.66
N PHE A 261 0.45 -9.82 36.48
CA PHE A 261 0.88 -8.45 36.18
C PHE A 261 2.38 -8.46 35.90
N SER A 262 2.79 -8.09 34.69
CA SER A 262 4.20 -7.88 34.36
C SER A 262 4.44 -6.40 34.10
N ARG A 263 5.31 -5.79 34.91
CA ARG A 263 5.48 -4.34 34.93
C ARG A 263 6.94 -3.94 34.87
N LEU A 264 7.25 -3.03 33.95
CA LEU A 264 8.54 -2.36 33.83
C LEU A 264 8.29 -0.86 34.05
N ASN A 265 8.73 -0.32 35.19
CA ASN A 265 8.43 1.06 35.60
C ASN A 265 9.43 2.11 35.08
N GLY A 266 10.54 1.69 34.47
CA GLY A 266 11.50 2.58 33.79
C GLY A 266 11.42 2.52 32.26
N ASN A 267 12.46 3.05 31.61
CA ASN A 267 12.63 3.00 30.15
C ASN A 267 13.28 1.68 29.72
N ILE A 268 13.07 1.32 28.45
CA ILE A 268 14.00 0.45 27.74
C ILE A 268 14.85 1.36 26.86
N GLU A 269 16.16 1.41 27.10
CA GLU A 269 17.10 2.27 26.36
C GLU A 269 18.18 1.43 25.69
N VAL A 270 18.33 1.57 24.37
CA VAL A 270 19.24 0.78 23.55
C VAL A 270 20.20 1.69 22.80
N ALA A 271 21.45 1.75 23.27
CA ALA A 271 22.58 2.36 22.60
C ALA A 271 23.57 1.32 22.02
N GLY A 272 23.48 0.06 22.47
CA GLY A 272 24.21 -1.08 21.92
C GLY A 272 23.43 -1.83 20.84
N THR A 273 23.62 -3.14 20.77
CA THR A 273 22.97 -4.01 19.78
C THR A 273 22.06 -5.05 20.44
N ILE A 274 20.82 -5.16 19.94
CA ILE A 274 19.93 -6.30 20.20
C ILE A 274 19.83 -7.13 18.92
N ASN A 275 20.35 -8.34 18.96
CA ASN A 275 20.24 -9.34 17.90
C ASN A 275 18.98 -10.19 18.10
N GLY A 276 17.81 -9.59 17.88
CA GLY A 276 16.53 -10.31 17.83
C GLY A 276 16.33 -10.99 16.49
N THR A 277 15.72 -12.18 16.47
CA THR A 277 15.40 -12.89 15.21
C THR A 277 14.04 -12.48 14.68
N ASN A 278 12.99 -12.73 15.46
CA ASN A 278 11.62 -12.29 15.17
C ASN A 278 11.24 -11.05 16.01
N ILE A 279 11.80 -10.95 17.21
CA ILE A 279 11.43 -9.96 18.21
C ILE A 279 12.70 -9.37 18.82
N GLY A 280 12.83 -8.05 18.74
CA GLY A 280 13.82 -7.28 19.47
C GLY A 280 13.30 -6.87 20.85
N ILE A 281 12.10 -6.28 20.89
CA ILE A 281 11.44 -5.84 22.14
C ILE A 281 9.96 -6.23 22.06
N GLN A 282 9.44 -6.88 23.10
CA GLN A 282 8.03 -7.27 23.16
C GLN A 282 7.42 -6.98 24.52
N ASN A 283 6.31 -6.26 24.50
CA ASN A 283 5.42 -6.09 25.63
C ASN A 283 4.13 -6.90 25.40
N SER A 284 4.02 -8.07 26.03
CA SER A 284 2.88 -8.98 25.91
C SER A 284 2.02 -8.90 27.15
N PHE A 285 0.86 -8.25 27.02
CA PHE A 285 -0.14 -8.12 28.09
C PHE A 285 0.38 -7.43 29.37
N GLY A 286 1.59 -6.87 29.35
CA GLY A 286 2.21 -6.16 30.47
C GLY A 286 2.15 -4.64 30.30
N THR A 287 2.78 -3.93 31.25
CA THR A 287 2.93 -2.47 31.19
C THR A 287 4.39 -2.06 31.20
N ILE A 288 4.77 -1.23 30.22
CA ILE A 288 6.01 -0.45 30.24
C ILE A 288 5.60 0.99 30.59
N SER A 289 6.05 1.49 31.74
CA SER A 289 5.66 2.83 32.21
C SER A 289 6.52 3.94 31.63
N GLY A 290 7.74 3.62 31.18
CA GLY A 290 8.64 4.53 30.51
C GLY A 290 8.57 4.45 28.99
N ASP A 291 9.57 5.05 28.36
CA ASP A 291 9.75 5.05 26.92
C ASP A 291 10.50 3.79 26.44
N VAL A 292 10.32 3.44 25.17
CA VAL A 292 11.19 2.50 24.44
C VAL A 292 12.07 3.33 23.49
N LYS A 293 13.37 3.45 23.79
CA LYS A 293 14.31 4.33 23.09
C LYS A 293 15.40 3.54 22.40
N ILE A 294 15.51 3.68 21.09
CA ILE A 294 16.65 3.22 20.30
C ILE A 294 17.48 4.47 19.97
N THR A 295 18.60 4.66 20.64
CA THR A 295 19.45 5.85 20.44
C THR A 295 20.10 5.82 19.05
N ASP A 296 20.73 6.92 18.65
CA ASP A 296 21.47 7.07 17.38
C ASP A 296 22.47 5.93 17.09
N LYS A 297 23.15 5.42 18.13
CA LYS A 297 24.06 4.27 18.04
C LYS A 297 23.36 2.91 18.19
N GLY A 298 22.12 2.92 18.67
CA GLY A 298 21.33 1.74 18.94
C GLY A 298 20.97 0.98 17.67
N LYS A 299 21.13 -0.35 17.72
CA LYS A 299 20.70 -1.26 16.66
C LYS A 299 19.82 -2.36 17.24
N VAL A 300 18.65 -2.55 16.66
CA VAL A 300 17.76 -3.67 16.99
C VAL A 300 17.45 -4.43 15.73
N THR A 301 17.66 -5.74 15.72
CA THR A 301 17.09 -6.64 14.72
C THR A 301 15.83 -7.31 15.27
N GLY A 302 14.86 -7.56 14.40
CA GLY A 302 13.54 -8.06 14.79
C GLY A 302 12.60 -6.94 15.22
N ASN A 303 11.37 -7.33 15.56
CA ASN A 303 10.27 -6.37 15.72
C ASN A 303 10.20 -5.74 17.11
N ILE A 304 9.64 -4.54 17.19
CA ILE A 304 9.14 -3.94 18.44
C ILE A 304 7.64 -4.19 18.51
N TRP A 305 7.20 -5.04 19.42
CA TRP A 305 5.81 -5.48 19.53
C TRP A 305 5.16 -5.03 20.83
N ASN A 306 4.04 -4.35 20.74
CA ASN A 306 3.18 -4.01 21.87
C ASN A 306 1.83 -4.70 21.77
N GLN A 307 1.46 -5.47 22.78
CA GLN A 307 0.14 -6.09 22.98
C GLN A 307 -0.43 -5.76 24.38
N GLY A 308 0.28 -4.97 25.17
CA GLY A 308 -0.18 -4.42 26.45
C GLY A 308 -0.17 -2.89 26.39
N THR A 309 0.33 -2.25 27.45
CA THR A 309 0.41 -0.78 27.51
C THR A 309 1.86 -0.30 27.54
N ILE A 310 2.16 0.68 26.68
CA ILE A 310 3.34 1.54 26.80
C ILE A 310 2.83 2.94 27.16
N GLU A 311 3.12 3.39 28.38
CA GLU A 311 2.72 4.71 28.89
C GLU A 311 3.59 5.83 28.32
N GLY A 312 4.83 5.52 27.92
CA GLY A 312 5.76 6.42 27.26
C GLY A 312 5.62 6.46 25.74
N LYS A 313 6.64 7.02 25.09
CA LYS A 313 6.80 7.02 23.63
C LYS A 313 7.67 5.87 23.15
N ILE A 314 7.57 5.53 21.87
CA ILE A 314 8.60 4.74 21.17
C ILE A 314 9.46 5.74 20.39
N GLU A 315 10.74 5.88 20.71
CA GLU A 315 11.66 6.85 20.10
C GLU A 315 12.78 6.12 19.35
N ILE A 316 12.90 6.36 18.04
CA ILE A 316 13.89 5.74 17.16
C ILE A 316 14.80 6.81 16.57
N LYS A 317 16.05 6.84 17.03
CA LYS A 317 17.14 7.66 16.48
C LYS A 317 18.19 6.83 15.76
N GLY A 318 18.32 5.56 16.12
CA GLY A 318 19.21 4.59 15.47
C GLY A 318 18.48 3.73 14.45
N LYS A 319 18.81 2.43 14.41
CA LYS A 319 18.27 1.48 13.43
C LYS A 319 17.40 0.41 14.08
N VAL A 320 16.19 0.24 13.56
CA VAL A 320 15.34 -0.95 13.76
C VAL A 320 15.25 -1.71 12.45
N ASP A 321 15.86 -2.89 12.43
CA ASP A 321 15.78 -3.83 11.32
C ASP A 321 14.61 -4.80 11.53
N GLY A 322 13.40 -4.28 11.32
CA GLY A 322 12.14 -4.91 11.67
C GLY A 322 10.99 -3.90 11.61
N LEU A 323 9.80 -4.31 12.05
CA LEU A 323 8.62 -3.43 12.13
C LEU A 323 8.33 -3.01 13.57
N ILE A 324 7.57 -1.92 13.71
CA ILE A 324 6.92 -1.54 14.98
C ILE A 324 5.45 -1.96 14.88
N ALA A 325 4.99 -2.86 15.75
CA ALA A 325 3.59 -3.30 15.78
C ALA A 325 2.92 -2.98 17.10
N ASN A 326 1.85 -2.19 17.03
CA ASN A 326 0.88 -2.06 18.10
C ASN A 326 -0.30 -3.01 17.80
N ARG A 327 -0.37 -4.14 18.49
CA ARG A 327 -1.34 -5.23 18.28
C ARG A 327 -2.76 -4.81 18.73
N PRO A 328 -3.82 -5.60 18.45
CA PRO A 328 -5.22 -5.21 18.73
C PRO A 328 -5.55 -4.71 20.14
N THR A 329 -4.91 -5.27 21.17
CA THR A 329 -5.05 -4.88 22.59
C THR A 329 -4.00 -3.87 23.06
N GLY A 330 -3.08 -3.51 22.17
CA GLY A 330 -1.97 -2.62 22.45
C GLY A 330 -2.42 -1.16 22.59
N VAL A 331 -1.90 -0.50 23.62
CA VAL A 331 -2.03 0.95 23.83
C VAL A 331 -0.64 1.57 23.90
N ILE A 332 -0.40 2.61 23.11
CA ILE A 332 0.76 3.49 23.24
C ILE A 332 0.20 4.88 23.55
N ARG A 333 0.53 5.42 24.73
CA ARG A 333 -0.07 6.68 25.19
C ARG A 333 0.53 7.92 24.55
N LYS A 334 1.82 7.87 24.21
CA LYS A 334 2.53 8.96 23.53
C LYS A 334 2.82 8.60 22.08
N ASP A 335 3.72 9.34 21.45
CA ASP A 335 4.03 9.18 20.05
C ASP A 335 4.85 7.91 19.75
N ILE A 336 4.77 7.46 18.51
CA ILE A 336 5.89 6.76 17.87
C ILE A 336 6.68 7.84 17.12
N GLU A 337 7.90 8.11 17.56
CA GLU A 337 8.78 9.15 17.04
C GLU A 337 10.00 8.52 16.36
N VAL A 338 10.20 8.82 15.08
CA VAL A 338 11.39 8.44 14.32
C VAL A 338 12.11 9.73 13.93
N SER A 339 13.30 9.97 14.49
CA SER A 339 14.02 11.25 14.37
C SER A 339 15.44 10.98 13.92
N GLY A 340 15.73 11.13 12.62
CA GLY A 340 16.99 10.73 11.98
C GLY A 340 17.26 9.22 11.93
N GLY A 341 16.40 8.42 12.57
CA GLY A 341 16.50 6.96 12.62
C GLY A 341 15.98 6.25 11.37
N THR A 342 16.19 4.94 11.31
CA THR A 342 15.71 4.07 10.23
C THR A 342 14.88 2.90 10.74
N ILE A 343 13.74 2.65 10.09
CA ILE A 343 12.94 1.43 10.24
C ILE A 343 12.91 0.73 8.86
N THR A 344 13.36 -0.52 8.80
CA THR A 344 13.45 -1.28 7.54
C THR A 344 12.15 -1.96 7.11
N ASN A 345 11.06 -1.69 7.80
CA ASN A 345 9.74 -2.24 7.53
C ASN A 345 8.66 -1.25 8.03
N ASN A 346 7.45 -1.75 8.31
CA ASN A 346 6.29 -0.92 8.61
C ASN A 346 6.27 -0.36 10.05
N ILE A 347 5.49 0.70 10.23
CA ILE A 347 4.82 0.98 11.50
C ILE A 347 3.38 0.50 11.33
N SER A 348 2.96 -0.49 12.12
CA SER A 348 1.63 -1.12 12.00
C SER A 348 0.83 -0.97 13.29
N ASN A 349 -0.31 -0.30 13.20
CA ASN A 349 -1.23 -0.06 14.29
C ASN A 349 -2.55 -0.81 14.09
N TRP A 350 -2.75 -1.84 14.90
CA TRP A 350 -4.03 -2.54 15.11
C TRP A 350 -4.68 -2.16 16.46
N GLY A 351 -3.94 -1.45 17.31
CA GLY A 351 -4.36 -1.01 18.64
C GLY A 351 -4.70 0.49 18.69
N THR A 352 -4.40 1.11 19.83
CA THR A 352 -4.58 2.55 20.02
C THR A 352 -3.24 3.24 20.21
N ILE A 353 -3.00 4.29 19.43
CA ILE A 353 -1.96 5.29 19.67
C ILE A 353 -2.69 6.57 20.09
N GLU A 354 -2.54 6.98 21.36
CA GLU A 354 -3.31 8.09 21.92
C GLU A 354 -2.78 9.47 21.54
N ALA A 355 -1.48 9.57 21.19
CA ALA A 355 -0.90 10.76 20.58
C ALA A 355 -0.87 10.55 19.05
N GLY A 356 0.30 10.51 18.41
CA GLY A 356 0.40 10.28 16.97
C GLY A 356 1.65 9.53 16.54
N ILE A 357 2.01 9.69 15.27
CA ILE A 357 3.27 9.23 14.70
C ILE A 357 4.01 10.45 14.16
N LYS A 358 5.28 10.60 14.55
CA LYS A 358 6.15 11.70 14.11
C LYS A 358 7.37 11.14 13.40
N VAL A 359 7.62 11.56 12.17
CA VAL A 359 8.78 11.14 11.36
C VAL A 359 9.54 12.37 10.91
N GLU A 360 10.72 12.60 11.45
CA GLU A 360 11.43 13.87 11.29
C GLU A 360 12.96 13.76 11.16
N ASN A 361 13.59 14.89 10.83
CA ASN A 361 15.05 15.07 10.84
C ASN A 361 15.82 14.07 9.97
N GLY A 362 15.34 13.81 8.75
CA GLY A 362 15.98 12.86 7.83
C GLY A 362 15.70 11.39 8.16
N ALA A 363 14.66 11.12 8.96
CA ALA A 363 14.23 9.76 9.24
C ALA A 363 13.80 9.02 7.96
N ASN A 364 13.97 7.70 7.97
CA ASN A 364 13.61 6.84 6.85
C ASN A 364 12.83 5.61 7.33
N ILE A 365 11.61 5.45 6.81
CA ILE A 365 10.80 4.24 6.98
C ILE A 365 10.67 3.60 5.61
N THR A 366 11.24 2.41 5.41
CA THR A 366 11.22 1.79 4.06
C THR A 366 9.87 1.16 3.73
N GLY A 367 9.06 0.84 4.74
CA GLY A 367 7.73 0.26 4.60
C GLY A 367 6.58 1.28 4.70
N ASP A 368 5.41 0.77 5.06
CA ASP A 368 4.18 1.54 5.24
C ASP A 368 4.03 2.09 6.66
N ILE A 369 3.24 3.15 6.79
CA ILE A 369 2.54 3.49 8.04
C ILE A 369 1.12 2.97 7.91
N TYR A 370 0.77 1.92 8.64
CA TYR A 370 -0.48 1.19 8.51
C TYR A 370 -1.35 1.35 9.76
N ASN A 371 -2.61 1.73 9.58
CA ASN A 371 -3.60 1.86 10.65
C ASN A 371 -4.89 1.09 10.34
N GLU A 372 -5.29 0.23 11.28
CA GLU A 372 -6.57 -0.49 11.30
C GLU A 372 -7.52 -0.04 12.42
N LYS A 373 -7.03 0.78 13.35
CA LYS A 373 -7.78 1.23 14.53
C LYS A 373 -7.48 2.70 14.80
N THR A 374 -6.91 3.10 15.92
CA THR A 374 -6.87 4.53 16.29
C THR A 374 -5.46 5.09 16.34
N ILE A 375 -5.21 6.17 15.58
CA ILE A 375 -4.10 7.12 15.74
C ILE A 375 -4.72 8.49 15.97
N ARG A 376 -4.82 8.92 17.23
CA ARG A 376 -5.71 10.03 17.63
C ARG A 376 -5.28 11.39 17.07
N ASN A 377 -4.00 11.75 17.17
CA ASN A 377 -3.47 13.05 16.73
C ASN A 377 -2.91 13.01 15.31
N GLY A 378 -3.00 11.87 14.63
CA GLY A 378 -2.58 11.74 13.24
C GLY A 378 -1.09 11.48 13.05
N ILE A 379 -0.58 11.88 11.89
CA ILE A 379 0.74 11.53 11.37
C ILE A 379 1.43 12.80 10.86
N ASP A 380 2.57 13.14 11.45
CA ASP A 380 3.40 14.28 11.06
C ASP A 380 4.73 13.80 10.45
N ILE A 381 5.02 14.21 9.22
CA ILE A 381 6.23 13.84 8.48
C ILE A 381 6.94 15.11 8.01
N ALA A 382 8.16 15.33 8.50
CA ALA A 382 8.93 16.55 8.24
C ALA A 382 10.37 16.22 7.78
N ASN A 383 10.77 16.71 6.61
CA ASN A 383 12.10 16.47 6.03
C ASN A 383 12.55 15.00 6.09
N SER A 384 11.65 14.07 5.75
CA SER A 384 11.86 12.62 5.94
C SER A 384 11.28 11.79 4.80
N GLN A 385 11.62 10.50 4.76
CA GLN A 385 11.22 9.60 3.70
C GLN A 385 10.37 8.44 4.21
N ILE A 386 9.29 8.14 3.46
CA ILE A 386 8.51 6.92 3.61
C ILE A 386 8.54 6.18 2.28
N GLY A 387 9.07 4.96 2.27
CA GLY A 387 9.18 4.10 1.09
C GLY A 387 7.85 3.47 0.67
N GLY A 388 6.92 3.31 1.61
CA GLY A 388 5.59 2.76 1.38
C GLY A 388 4.45 3.78 1.42
N ASN A 389 3.26 3.26 1.71
CA ASN A 389 2.00 3.99 1.81
C ASN A 389 1.72 4.47 3.24
N ILE A 390 0.81 5.43 3.37
CA ILE A 390 0.12 5.74 4.62
C ILE A 390 -1.30 5.18 4.51
N VAL A 391 -1.62 4.12 5.25
CA VAL A 391 -2.83 3.33 5.05
C VAL A 391 -3.79 3.48 6.22
N ASN A 392 -5.04 3.84 5.93
CA ASN A 392 -6.18 3.80 6.83
C ASN A 392 -7.14 2.70 6.36
N SER A 393 -7.26 1.60 7.10
CA SER A 393 -7.88 0.36 6.63
C SER A 393 -8.91 -0.19 7.61
N GLY A 394 -10.14 -0.42 7.17
CA GLY A 394 -11.19 -1.00 8.01
C GLY A 394 -12.13 0.03 8.64
N THR A 395 -13.34 -0.42 8.97
CA THR A 395 -14.43 0.45 9.45
C THR A 395 -14.16 1.10 10.82
N ASN A 396 -13.27 0.53 11.62
CA ASN A 396 -12.86 1.07 12.92
C ASN A 396 -11.61 1.97 12.82
N ALA A 397 -11.05 2.14 11.62
CA ALA A 397 -9.86 2.93 11.42
C ALA A 397 -10.18 4.43 11.52
N SER A 398 -9.47 5.09 12.44
CA SER A 398 -9.51 6.51 12.68
C SER A 398 -8.08 7.02 12.80
N THR A 399 -7.65 7.77 11.79
CA THR A 399 -6.37 8.48 11.77
C THR A 399 -6.67 9.96 11.81
N GLY A 400 -6.04 10.71 12.72
CA GLY A 400 -6.08 12.17 12.75
C GLY A 400 -5.49 12.81 11.48
N ASN A 401 -5.13 14.09 11.55
CA ASN A 401 -4.58 14.81 10.40
C ASN A 401 -3.29 14.16 9.88
N ILE A 402 -3.06 14.22 8.57
CA ILE A 402 -1.80 13.80 7.96
C ILE A 402 -1.10 15.05 7.45
N SER A 403 0.09 15.33 7.97
CA SER A 403 0.89 16.50 7.61
C SER A 403 2.24 16.08 7.00
N ILE A 404 2.52 16.52 5.78
CA ILE A 404 3.75 16.18 5.04
C ILE A 404 4.46 17.49 4.64
N THR A 405 5.52 17.83 5.37
CA THR A 405 6.15 19.16 5.36
C THR A 405 7.64 19.14 5.01
N GLY A 406 8.17 20.32 4.68
CA GLY A 406 9.57 20.50 4.32
C GLY A 406 9.92 19.81 3.00
N THR A 407 10.96 18.98 3.01
CA THR A 407 11.44 18.23 1.83
C THR A 407 11.01 16.75 1.86
N SER A 408 9.92 16.44 2.55
CA SER A 408 9.48 15.06 2.75
C SER A 408 9.06 14.39 1.44
N ASP A 409 9.36 13.09 1.33
CA ASP A 409 9.12 12.31 0.12
C ASP A 409 8.46 10.98 0.49
N ILE A 410 7.15 10.90 0.22
CA ILE A 410 6.34 9.71 0.41
C ILE A 410 6.25 9.02 -0.94
N LYS A 411 6.96 7.89 -1.08
CA LYS A 411 7.02 7.13 -2.34
C LYS A 411 5.68 6.46 -2.67
N GLY A 412 4.95 6.02 -1.66
CA GLY A 412 3.61 5.47 -1.80
C GLY A 412 2.52 6.53 -1.78
N SER A 413 1.29 6.08 -1.55
CA SER A 413 0.09 6.89 -1.48
C SER A 413 -0.47 7.00 -0.07
N ILE A 414 -1.33 7.99 0.16
CA ILE A 414 -2.30 7.92 1.25
C ILE A 414 -3.46 7.05 0.77
N VAL A 415 -3.71 5.92 1.45
CA VAL A 415 -4.66 4.89 1.04
C VAL A 415 -5.76 4.74 2.08
N ASN A 416 -7.01 4.99 1.69
CA ASN A 416 -8.20 4.71 2.49
C ASN A 416 -8.93 3.50 1.91
N GLN A 417 -9.07 2.42 2.70
CA GLN A 417 -9.53 1.12 2.17
C GLN A 417 -10.35 0.29 3.15
N ASN A 418 -10.91 -0.82 2.66
CA ASN A 418 -11.65 -1.82 3.45
C ASN A 418 -12.82 -1.24 4.25
N GLY A 419 -13.55 -0.28 3.66
CA GLY A 419 -14.69 0.37 4.30
C GLY A 419 -14.32 1.47 5.29
N ALA A 420 -13.06 1.90 5.31
CA ALA A 420 -12.61 2.99 6.17
C ALA A 420 -13.23 4.34 5.76
N THR A 421 -13.42 5.20 6.75
CA THR A 421 -13.80 6.60 6.56
C THR A 421 -12.66 7.51 7.02
N PHE A 422 -12.15 8.35 6.12
CA PHE A 422 -11.16 9.36 6.42
C PHE A 422 -11.77 10.75 6.26
N ASN A 423 -11.94 11.48 7.36
CA ASN A 423 -12.60 12.78 7.43
C ASN A 423 -11.71 13.90 8.01
N ASN A 424 -10.43 13.60 8.24
CA ASN A 424 -9.44 14.56 8.78
C ASN A 424 -8.69 15.28 7.66
N GLN A 425 -7.85 16.25 8.00
CA GLN A 425 -7.11 17.03 7.00
C GLN A 425 -5.90 16.25 6.46
N ILE A 426 -5.62 16.40 5.16
CA ILE A 426 -4.32 16.07 4.55
C ILE A 426 -3.67 17.39 4.12
N THR A 427 -2.45 17.63 4.61
CA THR A 427 -1.64 18.78 4.23
C THR A 427 -0.33 18.30 3.60
N LEU A 428 -0.05 18.78 2.38
CA LEU A 428 1.19 18.53 1.65
C LEU A 428 1.82 19.88 1.28
N GLU A 429 2.96 20.23 1.88
CA GLU A 429 3.64 21.49 1.57
C GLU A 429 4.32 21.47 0.19
N GLN A 430 4.62 22.67 -0.32
CA GLN A 430 5.09 22.90 -1.70
C GLN A 430 6.33 22.09 -2.10
N ASN A 431 7.26 21.88 -1.16
CA ASN A 431 8.51 21.17 -1.43
C ASN A 431 8.44 19.66 -1.14
N SER A 432 7.28 19.18 -0.67
CA SER A 432 7.04 17.77 -0.38
C SER A 432 6.51 17.02 -1.61
N LYS A 433 6.69 15.70 -1.61
CA LYS A 433 6.18 14.79 -2.64
C LYS A 433 5.34 13.67 -2.05
N LEU A 434 4.27 13.33 -2.77
CA LEU A 434 3.36 12.24 -2.43
C LEU A 434 3.08 11.41 -3.68
N GLY A 435 3.32 10.09 -3.62
CA GLY A 435 3.05 9.18 -4.74
C GLY A 435 1.58 9.16 -5.17
N GLY A 436 0.64 9.46 -4.26
CA GLY A 436 -0.76 9.63 -4.62
C GLY A 436 -1.73 9.65 -3.44
N ILE A 437 -3.01 9.70 -3.78
CA ILE A 437 -4.14 9.52 -2.85
C ILE A 437 -5.04 8.45 -3.46
N SER A 438 -5.43 7.44 -2.67
CA SER A 438 -6.26 6.33 -3.12
C SER A 438 -7.42 6.10 -2.16
N ASN A 439 -8.64 6.10 -2.67
CA ASN A 439 -9.85 5.76 -1.92
C ASN A 439 -10.52 4.54 -2.56
N ALA A 440 -10.44 3.39 -1.89
CA ALA A 440 -10.94 2.12 -2.41
C ALA A 440 -12.46 1.99 -2.34
N GLN A 441 -13.00 1.00 -3.06
CA GLN A 441 -14.42 0.68 -3.05
C GLN A 441 -14.98 0.52 -1.62
N GLY A 442 -16.19 1.02 -1.39
CA GLY A 442 -16.87 0.99 -0.09
C GLY A 442 -16.27 1.94 0.96
N SER A 443 -15.17 2.65 0.64
CA SER A 443 -14.50 3.58 1.56
C SER A 443 -14.88 5.03 1.25
N THR A 444 -14.83 5.90 2.26
CA THR A 444 -15.18 7.33 2.12
C THR A 444 -14.01 8.22 2.51
N MET A 445 -13.62 9.14 1.64
CA MET A 445 -12.69 10.23 1.95
C MET A 445 -13.44 11.55 1.87
N SER A 446 -13.57 12.27 2.98
CA SER A 446 -14.30 13.55 3.08
C SER A 446 -13.53 14.64 3.82
N GLY A 447 -12.22 14.42 3.98
CA GLY A 447 -11.31 15.33 4.66
C GLY A 447 -10.97 16.57 3.84
N GLN A 448 -10.49 17.63 4.48
CA GLN A 448 -9.93 18.77 3.76
C GLN A 448 -8.58 18.39 3.14
N LEU A 449 -8.36 18.74 1.86
CA LEU A 449 -7.11 18.47 1.15
C LEU A 449 -6.40 19.80 0.84
N ASN A 450 -5.28 20.05 1.51
CA ASN A 450 -4.41 21.21 1.25
C ASN A 450 -3.14 20.70 0.55
N LEU A 451 -3.19 20.62 -0.79
CA LEU A 451 -2.16 19.99 -1.61
C LEU A 451 -1.34 21.07 -2.35
N ASN A 452 -0.18 21.43 -1.81
CA ASN A 452 0.73 22.41 -2.43
C ASN A 452 1.94 21.74 -3.10
N GLY A 453 2.33 20.54 -2.65
CA GLY A 453 3.44 19.76 -3.22
C GLY A 453 3.07 18.90 -4.44
N GLU A 454 3.99 18.10 -4.95
CA GLU A 454 3.74 17.20 -6.09
C GLU A 454 2.96 15.96 -5.64
N VAL A 455 1.86 15.66 -6.32
CA VAL A 455 1.05 14.45 -6.11
C VAL A 455 1.09 13.59 -7.37
N GLY A 456 1.34 12.28 -7.24
CA GLY A 456 1.31 11.35 -8.37
C GLY A 456 -0.10 11.17 -8.94
N ALA A 457 -0.91 10.26 -8.39
CA ALA A 457 -2.29 10.07 -8.86
C ALA A 457 -3.32 10.20 -7.73
N ILE A 458 -4.51 10.70 -8.04
CA ILE A 458 -5.69 10.63 -7.16
C ILE A 458 -6.62 9.57 -7.74
N ASN A 459 -6.70 8.41 -7.09
CA ASN A 459 -7.51 7.28 -7.52
C ASN A 459 -8.72 7.10 -6.60
N ASN A 460 -9.91 7.03 -7.17
CA ASN A 460 -11.14 6.80 -6.42
C ASN A 460 -11.94 5.63 -7.02
N ALA A 461 -12.32 4.69 -6.17
CA ALA A 461 -13.31 3.64 -6.44
C ALA A 461 -14.44 3.62 -5.38
N GLY A 462 -14.36 4.47 -4.36
CA GLY A 462 -15.38 4.65 -3.33
C GLY A 462 -16.07 6.02 -3.43
N LYS A 463 -16.37 6.63 -2.28
CA LYS A 463 -16.89 8.00 -2.21
C LYS A 463 -15.78 9.00 -1.86
N PHE A 464 -15.47 9.92 -2.76
CA PHE A 464 -14.55 11.03 -2.56
C PHE A 464 -15.34 12.33 -2.42
N ASP A 465 -15.56 12.75 -1.19
CA ASP A 465 -16.37 13.89 -0.77
C ASP A 465 -15.50 15.05 -0.25
N SER A 466 -14.28 15.17 -0.78
CA SER A 466 -13.36 16.27 -0.53
C SER A 466 -13.36 17.24 -1.70
N THR A 467 -13.33 18.54 -1.45
CA THR A 467 -13.09 19.55 -2.49
C THR A 467 -11.66 19.42 -3.02
N LEU A 468 -11.50 19.42 -4.35
CA LEU A 468 -10.20 19.37 -5.01
C LEU A 468 -9.90 20.72 -5.67
N THR A 469 -9.18 21.57 -4.94
CA THR A 469 -8.66 22.85 -5.46
C THR A 469 -7.15 22.73 -5.65
N LEU A 470 -6.72 22.62 -6.92
CA LEU A 470 -5.37 22.21 -7.28
C LEU A 470 -4.60 23.40 -7.85
N SER A 471 -3.60 23.88 -7.12
CA SER A 471 -2.61 24.86 -7.58
C SER A 471 -1.22 24.23 -7.77
N ASN A 472 -1.15 22.91 -7.65
CA ASN A 472 0.06 22.09 -7.67
C ASN A 472 0.06 21.14 -8.89
N LYS A 473 1.11 20.34 -9.00
CA LYS A 473 1.18 19.25 -9.98
C LYS A 473 0.49 18.00 -9.45
N VAL A 474 -0.49 17.51 -10.18
CA VAL A 474 -1.11 16.18 -10.02
C VAL A 474 -0.90 15.42 -11.33
N GLY A 475 -0.41 14.19 -11.27
CA GLY A 475 -0.26 13.35 -12.46
C GLY A 475 -1.61 13.05 -13.10
N GLU A 476 -2.50 12.36 -12.39
CA GLU A 476 -3.82 11.98 -12.91
C GLU A 476 -4.90 11.97 -11.83
N ILE A 477 -6.16 12.15 -12.25
CA ILE A 477 -7.34 11.90 -11.41
C ILE A 477 -8.16 10.80 -12.07
N ASN A 478 -8.30 9.67 -11.38
CA ASN A 478 -8.99 8.49 -11.88
C ASN A 478 -10.19 8.19 -10.99
N ASN A 479 -11.39 8.18 -11.57
CA ASN A 479 -12.61 7.75 -10.91
C ASN A 479 -13.11 6.47 -11.57
N ALA A 480 -12.96 5.34 -10.88
CA ALA A 480 -13.35 4.02 -11.36
C ALA A 480 -14.87 3.83 -11.41
N GLU A 481 -15.31 2.75 -12.06
CA GLU A 481 -16.71 2.34 -12.06
C GLU A 481 -17.24 2.17 -10.62
N GLY A 482 -18.44 2.70 -10.35
CA GLY A 482 -19.03 2.75 -9.01
C GLY A 482 -18.42 3.81 -8.08
N GLY A 483 -17.30 4.44 -8.45
CA GLY A 483 -16.71 5.57 -7.75
C GLY A 483 -17.54 6.85 -7.89
N THR A 484 -17.62 7.64 -6.83
CA THR A 484 -18.26 8.96 -6.84
C THR A 484 -17.30 10.01 -6.32
N ILE A 485 -17.03 11.04 -7.11
CA ILE A 485 -16.41 12.30 -6.66
C ILE A 485 -17.53 13.33 -6.51
N SER A 486 -17.87 13.64 -5.25
CA SER A 486 -19.08 14.38 -4.88
C SER A 486 -18.92 15.89 -4.85
N ASN A 487 -17.71 16.42 -5.01
CA ASN A 487 -17.44 17.86 -5.03
C ASN A 487 -16.73 18.26 -6.32
N ASP A 488 -16.77 19.56 -6.61
CA ASP A 488 -16.14 20.13 -7.78
C ASP A 488 -14.61 19.99 -7.74
N ILE A 489 -14.03 19.85 -8.93
CA ILE A 489 -12.60 19.86 -9.17
C ILE A 489 -12.27 21.20 -9.83
N THR A 490 -11.43 21.99 -9.16
CA THR A 490 -10.91 23.25 -9.70
C THR A 490 -9.40 23.17 -9.86
N ILE A 491 -8.92 23.28 -11.09
CA ILE A 491 -7.50 23.41 -11.41
C ILE A 491 -7.22 24.91 -11.56
N ASN A 492 -6.52 25.50 -10.59
CA ASN A 492 -6.20 26.91 -10.58
C ASN A 492 -5.07 27.25 -11.57
N ASN A 493 -4.88 28.55 -11.81
CA ASN A 493 -3.69 29.03 -12.51
C ASN A 493 -2.42 28.54 -11.81
N GLY A 494 -1.49 27.95 -12.56
CA GLY A 494 -0.27 27.31 -12.03
C GLY A 494 -0.45 25.85 -11.61
N GLY A 495 -1.70 25.38 -11.43
CA GLY A 495 -2.01 23.96 -11.29
C GLY A 495 -1.87 23.22 -12.61
N SER A 496 -1.40 21.97 -12.54
CA SER A 496 -1.25 21.10 -13.70
C SER A 496 -1.75 19.70 -13.38
N VAL A 497 -2.71 19.22 -14.17
CA VAL A 497 -3.22 17.85 -14.13
C VAL A 497 -2.93 17.18 -15.47
N GLY A 498 -2.30 16.01 -15.46
CA GLY A 498 -2.00 15.28 -16.70
C GLY A 498 -3.28 14.83 -17.41
N ALA A 499 -4.09 14.03 -16.72
CA ALA A 499 -5.36 13.54 -17.24
C ALA A 499 -6.44 13.39 -16.15
N ILE A 500 -7.70 13.43 -16.58
CA ILE A 500 -8.85 13.06 -15.76
C ILE A 500 -9.60 11.92 -16.48
N ASN A 501 -9.70 10.77 -15.83
CA ASN A 501 -10.38 9.59 -16.35
C ASN A 501 -11.58 9.26 -15.47
N ASN A 502 -12.79 9.28 -16.04
CA ASN A 502 -14.02 9.03 -15.31
C ASN A 502 -14.81 7.85 -15.90
N ALA A 503 -14.97 6.80 -15.11
CA ALA A 503 -15.90 5.68 -15.36
C ALA A 503 -17.05 5.63 -14.33
N GLY A 504 -17.00 6.44 -13.28
CA GLY A 504 -18.06 6.58 -12.27
C GLY A 504 -18.83 7.89 -12.40
N THR A 505 -19.17 8.51 -11.27
CA THR A 505 -19.85 9.82 -11.22
C THR A 505 -18.89 10.91 -10.74
N MET A 506 -18.82 12.04 -11.46
CA MET A 506 -18.02 13.20 -11.12
C MET A 506 -18.83 14.49 -11.24
N GLN A 507 -18.60 15.43 -10.32
CA GLN A 507 -19.19 16.77 -10.37
C GLN A 507 -18.46 17.69 -11.37
N ASN A 508 -18.53 19.01 -11.18
CA ASN A 508 -18.00 19.96 -12.16
C ASN A 508 -16.47 19.95 -12.18
N ILE A 509 -15.91 20.09 -13.38
CA ILE A 509 -14.50 20.39 -13.57
C ILE A 509 -14.39 21.84 -14.06
N THR A 510 -13.58 22.63 -13.38
CA THR A 510 -13.15 23.95 -13.84
C THR A 510 -11.64 23.93 -14.04
N ASN A 511 -11.20 24.06 -15.29
CA ASN A 511 -9.78 24.11 -15.65
C ASN A 511 -9.36 25.54 -15.98
N ASN A 512 -8.64 26.20 -15.07
CA ASN A 512 -7.97 27.48 -15.30
C ASN A 512 -6.45 27.30 -15.51
N GLY A 513 -5.88 26.17 -15.08
CA GLY A 513 -4.46 25.84 -15.22
C GLY A 513 -4.13 25.06 -16.49
N THR A 514 -3.43 23.93 -16.36
CA THR A 514 -3.15 23.02 -17.48
C THR A 514 -3.82 21.66 -17.23
N LEU A 515 -4.61 21.21 -18.21
CA LEU A 515 -5.20 19.88 -18.26
C LEU A 515 -5.09 19.35 -19.69
N SER A 516 -4.43 18.21 -19.89
CA SER A 516 -4.19 17.70 -21.24
C SER A 516 -5.39 16.91 -21.76
N ASN A 517 -5.89 15.96 -20.96
CA ASN A 517 -6.90 15.01 -21.41
C ASN A 517 -8.02 14.83 -20.39
N ILE A 518 -9.26 14.71 -20.88
CA ILE A 518 -10.38 14.13 -20.13
C ILE A 518 -10.90 12.94 -20.93
N THR A 519 -11.03 11.79 -20.28
CA THR A 519 -11.71 10.61 -20.82
C THR A 519 -12.92 10.31 -19.95
N ASN A 520 -14.11 10.30 -20.54
CA ASN A 520 -15.35 10.00 -19.83
C ASN A 520 -16.07 8.79 -20.44
N SER A 521 -16.30 7.77 -19.62
CA SER A 521 -17.23 6.67 -19.90
C SER A 521 -18.35 6.56 -18.85
N GLY A 522 -18.29 7.37 -17.78
CA GLY A 522 -19.32 7.46 -16.74
C GLY A 522 -20.19 8.71 -16.87
N THR A 523 -20.56 9.31 -15.74
CA THR A 523 -21.38 10.54 -15.67
C THR A 523 -20.55 11.71 -15.14
N MET A 524 -20.60 12.85 -15.83
CA MET A 524 -20.02 14.12 -15.38
C MET A 524 -21.08 15.20 -15.40
N GLN A 525 -21.04 16.12 -14.43
CA GLN A 525 -21.90 17.30 -14.43
C GLN A 525 -21.43 18.29 -15.52
N ALA A 526 -20.61 19.29 -15.20
CA ALA A 526 -20.11 20.22 -16.21
C ALA A 526 -18.59 20.20 -16.37
N ILE A 527 -18.12 20.58 -17.55
CA ILE A 527 -16.71 20.88 -17.82
C ILE A 527 -16.60 22.33 -18.27
N THR A 528 -15.82 23.14 -17.56
CA THR A 528 -15.48 24.51 -17.94
C THR A 528 -13.98 24.61 -18.16
N ASN A 529 -13.57 24.91 -19.39
CA ASN A 529 -12.17 25.08 -19.75
C ASN A 529 -11.87 26.57 -20.00
N ASN A 530 -11.13 27.20 -19.10
CA ASN A 530 -10.66 28.59 -19.20
C ASN A 530 -9.13 28.67 -19.42
N ALA A 531 -8.46 27.54 -19.56
CA ALA A 531 -7.01 27.48 -19.71
C ALA A 531 -6.57 28.15 -21.02
N THR A 532 -5.82 29.24 -20.89
CA THR A 532 -5.25 29.98 -22.02
C THR A 532 -3.92 29.39 -22.53
N THR A 533 -3.46 28.31 -21.90
CA THR A 533 -2.24 27.59 -22.27
C THR A 533 -2.53 26.09 -22.43
N GLY A 534 -1.90 25.48 -23.42
CA GLY A 534 -2.17 24.09 -23.79
C GLY A 534 -3.47 23.91 -24.57
N THR A 535 -3.83 22.65 -24.82
CA THR A 535 -5.08 22.28 -25.48
C THR A 535 -5.69 21.12 -24.71
N LEU A 536 -6.94 21.28 -24.29
CA LEU A 536 -7.69 20.20 -23.66
C LEU A 536 -8.23 19.27 -24.75
N THR A 537 -7.94 17.97 -24.66
CA THR A 537 -8.62 16.94 -25.45
C THR A 537 -9.63 16.22 -24.57
N LEU A 538 -10.92 16.38 -24.88
CA LEU A 538 -12.02 15.70 -24.21
C LEU A 538 -12.54 14.57 -25.09
N THR A 539 -12.48 13.34 -24.61
CA THR A 539 -13.11 12.17 -25.24
C THR A 539 -14.25 11.66 -24.38
N ASN A 540 -15.48 11.83 -24.85
CA ASN A 540 -16.67 11.25 -24.22
C ASN A 540 -16.96 9.88 -24.85
N SER A 541 -16.35 8.83 -24.32
CA SER A 541 -16.37 7.45 -24.84
C SER A 541 -17.59 6.67 -24.35
N GLY A 542 -18.78 7.11 -24.71
CA GLY A 542 -20.05 6.46 -24.33
C GLY A 542 -20.63 6.93 -22.99
N GLY A 543 -19.96 7.84 -22.29
CA GLY A 543 -20.46 8.44 -21.05
C GLY A 543 -21.49 9.54 -21.28
N THR A 544 -21.99 10.10 -20.17
CA THR A 544 -22.86 11.29 -20.16
C THR A 544 -22.12 12.47 -19.55
N ILE A 545 -22.21 13.63 -20.20
CA ILE A 545 -21.75 14.92 -19.68
C ILE A 545 -22.97 15.84 -19.69
N ASP A 546 -23.23 16.59 -18.62
CA ASP A 546 -24.35 17.54 -18.62
C ASP A 546 -24.06 18.71 -19.55
N LYS A 547 -22.95 19.42 -19.37
CA LYS A 547 -22.63 20.64 -20.14
C LYS A 547 -21.14 20.84 -20.33
N ILE A 548 -20.76 21.41 -21.48
CA ILE A 548 -19.37 21.80 -21.75
C ILE A 548 -19.30 23.29 -22.11
N THR A 549 -18.37 24.00 -21.47
CA THR A 549 -18.05 25.40 -21.76
C THR A 549 -16.55 25.52 -22.06
N ASN A 550 -16.21 26.09 -23.22
CA ASN A 550 -14.84 26.48 -23.57
C ASN A 550 -14.74 28.00 -23.56
N GLY A 551 -14.07 28.55 -22.55
CA GLY A 551 -14.01 29.99 -22.27
C GLY A 551 -13.04 30.76 -23.15
N THR A 552 -12.93 32.06 -22.85
CA THR A 552 -12.20 33.02 -23.68
C THR A 552 -10.72 32.70 -23.75
N GLY A 553 -10.18 32.64 -24.97
CA GLY A 553 -8.77 32.30 -25.21
C GLY A 553 -8.41 30.84 -24.97
N ALA A 554 -9.34 30.01 -24.49
CA ALA A 554 -9.09 28.60 -24.24
C ALA A 554 -9.16 27.77 -25.52
N THR A 555 -8.33 26.72 -25.61
CA THR A 555 -8.31 25.81 -26.75
C THR A 555 -8.72 24.41 -26.32
N ALA A 556 -9.70 23.83 -27.02
CA ALA A 556 -10.18 22.47 -26.75
C ALA A 556 -10.53 21.69 -28.01
N THR A 557 -10.40 20.38 -27.94
CA THR A 557 -10.91 19.41 -28.91
C THR A 557 -11.85 18.45 -28.19
N ILE A 558 -13.07 18.31 -28.69
CA ILE A 558 -14.09 17.41 -28.16
C ILE A 558 -14.31 16.30 -29.17
N ARG A 559 -14.16 15.04 -28.74
CA ARG A 559 -14.61 13.86 -29.46
C ARG A 559 -15.75 13.22 -28.70
N ASN A 560 -16.95 13.33 -29.25
CA ASN A 560 -18.17 12.83 -28.62
C ASN A 560 -18.60 11.50 -29.25
N GLN A 561 -18.62 10.45 -28.42
CA GLN A 561 -19.16 9.12 -28.69
C GLN A 561 -20.20 8.72 -27.63
N GLY A 562 -20.65 9.67 -26.81
CA GLY A 562 -21.65 9.48 -25.77
C GLY A 562 -22.68 10.60 -25.82
N LYS A 563 -23.21 10.98 -24.66
CA LYS A 563 -24.25 12.01 -24.57
C LYS A 563 -23.73 13.29 -23.91
N ILE A 564 -24.01 14.43 -24.53
CA ILE A 564 -23.88 15.77 -23.93
C ILE A 564 -25.29 16.34 -23.81
N THR A 565 -25.81 16.56 -22.60
CA THR A 565 -27.27 16.80 -22.42
C THR A 565 -27.69 18.24 -22.70
N ASN A 566 -26.97 19.21 -22.16
CA ASN A 566 -27.27 20.64 -22.19
C ASN A 566 -26.34 21.41 -23.14
N GLY A 567 -25.95 20.78 -24.24
CA GLY A 567 -25.19 21.36 -25.34
C GLY A 567 -23.76 21.80 -24.99
N ILE A 568 -23.16 22.53 -25.93
CA ILE A 568 -21.78 23.03 -25.84
C ILE A 568 -21.77 24.55 -26.02
N ILE A 569 -21.00 25.25 -25.20
CA ILE A 569 -20.83 26.70 -25.30
C ILE A 569 -19.34 26.99 -25.57
N ASN A 570 -19.04 27.60 -26.71
CA ASN A 570 -17.73 28.19 -27.00
C ASN A 570 -17.82 29.70 -26.82
N ASP A 571 -17.17 30.23 -25.78
CA ASP A 571 -17.30 31.62 -25.37
C ASP A 571 -15.98 32.40 -25.55
N GLY A 572 -15.69 32.79 -26.79
CA GLY A 572 -14.44 33.46 -27.16
C GLY A 572 -13.21 32.55 -27.24
N GLY A 573 -13.39 31.22 -27.19
CA GLY A 573 -12.32 30.22 -27.30
C GLY A 573 -12.13 29.68 -28.73
N THR A 574 -11.15 28.78 -28.89
CA THR A 574 -10.95 27.96 -30.09
C THR A 574 -11.36 26.52 -29.80
N LEU A 575 -12.43 26.06 -30.44
CA LEU A 575 -13.02 24.76 -30.18
C LEU A 575 -13.09 23.92 -31.45
N THR A 576 -12.60 22.69 -31.39
CA THR A 576 -12.85 21.67 -32.42
C THR A 576 -13.79 20.60 -31.89
N VAL A 577 -14.82 20.23 -32.65
CA VAL A 577 -15.79 19.19 -32.27
C VAL A 577 -15.86 18.10 -33.32
N PHE A 578 -15.75 16.86 -32.85
CA PHE A 578 -16.03 15.63 -33.59
C PHE A 578 -17.24 14.97 -32.93
N ASN A 579 -18.32 14.79 -33.69
CA ASN A 579 -19.46 13.99 -33.26
C ASN A 579 -19.49 12.70 -34.05
N ASP A 580 -19.09 11.60 -33.41
CA ASP A 580 -18.87 10.33 -34.11
C ASP A 580 -20.21 9.72 -34.55
N PHE A 581 -20.19 9.06 -35.70
CA PHE A 581 -21.31 8.31 -36.29
C PHE A 581 -20.77 7.01 -36.90
N ARG A 582 -21.63 5.98 -37.03
CA ARG A 582 -21.25 4.70 -37.64
C ARG A 582 -22.35 4.12 -38.51
N LYS A 583 -21.93 3.21 -39.40
CA LYS A 583 -22.84 2.31 -40.11
C LYS A 583 -23.48 1.36 -39.10
N ASP A 584 -24.79 1.18 -39.20
CA ASP A 584 -25.58 0.25 -38.43
C ASP A 584 -26.70 -0.29 -39.29
N GLU A 585 -26.60 -1.59 -39.62
CA GLU A 585 -27.54 -2.28 -40.51
C GLU A 585 -28.93 -2.45 -39.88
N SER A 586 -29.05 -2.26 -38.57
CA SER A 586 -30.33 -2.25 -37.86
C SER A 586 -31.00 -0.88 -37.81
N ALA A 587 -30.26 0.20 -38.10
CA ALA A 587 -30.83 1.53 -38.20
C ALA A 587 -31.68 1.65 -39.48
N ALA A 588 -32.82 2.36 -39.39
CA ALA A 588 -33.74 2.56 -40.52
C ALA A 588 -33.06 3.10 -41.78
N ASN A 589 -31.95 3.84 -41.59
CA ASN A 589 -31.20 4.56 -42.61
C ASN A 589 -29.78 4.00 -42.83
N GLY A 590 -29.44 2.85 -42.22
CA GLY A 590 -28.12 2.21 -42.34
C GLY A 590 -26.97 2.89 -41.59
N TYR A 591 -27.19 4.07 -40.99
CA TYR A 591 -26.22 4.83 -40.19
C TYR A 591 -26.92 5.50 -38.99
N HIS A 592 -26.23 5.60 -37.86
CA HIS A 592 -26.67 6.39 -36.71
C HIS A 592 -25.52 7.20 -36.09
N THR A 593 -25.87 8.35 -35.49
CA THR A 593 -24.96 9.13 -34.65
C THR A 593 -24.64 8.34 -33.38
N ILE A 594 -23.35 8.14 -33.09
CA ILE A 594 -22.91 7.55 -31.82
C ILE A 594 -22.96 8.62 -30.73
N GLY A 595 -22.45 9.81 -31.05
CA GLY A 595 -22.50 10.95 -30.15
C GLY A 595 -23.83 11.71 -30.24
N GLU A 596 -24.47 11.95 -29.09
CA GLU A 596 -25.63 12.83 -28.96
C GLU A 596 -25.20 14.17 -28.33
N ILE A 597 -25.64 15.28 -28.92
CA ILE A 597 -25.48 16.63 -28.35
C ILE A 597 -26.87 17.24 -28.25
N GLY A 598 -27.35 17.41 -27.01
CA GLY A 598 -28.59 18.09 -26.69
C GLY A 598 -28.46 19.60 -26.77
N LYS A 599 -29.50 20.31 -26.33
CA LYS A 599 -29.62 21.75 -26.53
C LYS A 599 -29.21 22.53 -25.28
N THR A 600 -28.52 23.64 -25.46
CA THR A 600 -28.24 24.61 -24.42
C THR A 600 -29.53 25.27 -23.94
N ALA A 601 -29.42 26.12 -22.90
CA ALA A 601 -30.54 26.92 -22.41
C ALA A 601 -31.12 27.87 -23.49
N ASN A 602 -30.34 28.23 -24.52
CA ASN A 602 -30.79 29.05 -25.65
C ASN A 602 -31.45 28.22 -26.78
N GLY A 603 -31.60 26.90 -26.59
CA GLY A 603 -32.34 26.03 -27.50
C GLY A 603 -31.54 25.56 -28.72
N VAL A 604 -30.22 25.74 -28.74
CA VAL A 604 -29.32 25.31 -29.83
C VAL A 604 -28.35 24.23 -29.34
N HIS A 605 -27.75 23.43 -30.23
CA HIS A 605 -26.79 22.39 -29.81
C HIS A 605 -25.45 23.00 -29.40
N ILE A 606 -24.98 24.01 -30.15
CA ILE A 606 -23.68 24.64 -29.92
C ILE A 606 -23.81 26.17 -30.05
N GLU A 607 -23.35 26.89 -29.03
CA GLU A 607 -23.23 28.35 -29.05
C GLU A 607 -21.78 28.77 -29.36
N ASN A 608 -21.59 29.73 -30.27
CA ASN A 608 -20.27 30.30 -30.57
C ASN A 608 -20.26 31.80 -30.27
N ASN A 609 -20.07 32.16 -29.01
CA ASN A 609 -20.21 33.52 -28.51
C ASN A 609 -18.88 34.27 -28.49
N ASN A 610 -18.95 35.59 -28.28
CA ASN A 610 -17.80 36.47 -27.97
C ASN A 610 -16.60 36.34 -28.92
N GLY A 611 -16.86 36.20 -30.23
CA GLY A 611 -15.80 36.10 -31.24
C GLY A 611 -15.09 34.74 -31.27
N GLY A 612 -15.68 33.71 -30.66
CA GLY A 612 -15.16 32.35 -30.67
C GLY A 612 -14.93 31.78 -32.07
N LYS A 613 -14.01 30.82 -32.15
CA LYS A 613 -13.70 30.04 -33.34
C LYS A 613 -14.14 28.59 -33.11
N LEU A 614 -15.13 28.14 -33.87
CA LEU A 614 -15.65 26.78 -33.82
C LEU A 614 -15.32 26.05 -35.12
N HIS A 615 -14.67 24.89 -35.00
CA HIS A 615 -14.46 23.96 -36.10
C HIS A 615 -15.21 22.66 -35.85
N LEU A 616 -16.22 22.40 -36.67
CA LEU A 616 -16.94 21.14 -36.71
C LEU A 616 -16.19 20.24 -37.70
N ASN A 617 -15.41 19.29 -37.22
CA ASN A 617 -14.51 18.54 -38.10
C ASN A 617 -15.30 17.63 -39.06
N ALA A 618 -16.25 16.86 -38.51
CA ALA A 618 -17.14 16.01 -39.27
C ALA A 618 -18.53 15.95 -38.63
N TRP A 619 -19.58 15.92 -39.45
CA TRP A 619 -20.96 15.81 -38.97
C TRP A 619 -21.82 14.91 -39.86
N TYR A 620 -22.76 14.16 -39.26
CA TYR A 620 -23.75 13.38 -39.98
C TYR A 620 -25.13 14.02 -39.89
N PHE A 621 -25.80 14.12 -41.05
CA PHE A 621 -27.16 14.61 -41.20
C PHE A 621 -28.06 13.47 -41.67
N ASN A 622 -29.22 13.34 -41.05
CA ASN A 622 -30.14 12.23 -41.31
C ASN A 622 -30.93 12.39 -42.62
N LYS A 623 -30.73 13.49 -43.34
CA LYS A 623 -31.39 13.84 -44.61
C LYS A 623 -30.50 14.77 -45.44
N GLU A 624 -30.80 14.86 -46.73
CA GLU A 624 -30.09 15.65 -47.74
C GLU A 624 -30.34 17.17 -47.61
N ASP A 625 -31.59 17.55 -47.30
CA ASP A 625 -32.00 18.93 -47.02
C ASP A 625 -33.27 18.97 -46.15
N TYR A 626 -33.55 20.14 -45.56
CA TYR A 626 -34.74 20.36 -44.74
C TYR A 626 -35.54 21.56 -45.26
N ALA A 627 -36.81 21.35 -45.60
CA ALA A 627 -37.63 22.34 -46.28
C ALA A 627 -38.22 23.38 -45.31
N THR A 628 -38.75 22.93 -44.17
CA THR A 628 -39.49 23.78 -43.23
C THR A 628 -38.68 24.14 -41.99
N ASN A 629 -39.07 25.22 -41.29
CA ASN A 629 -38.44 25.59 -40.02
C ASN A 629 -38.61 24.50 -38.96
N ASP A 630 -39.78 23.86 -38.89
CA ASP A 630 -40.05 22.79 -37.91
C ASP A 630 -39.21 21.54 -38.19
N GLU A 631 -38.99 21.21 -39.47
CA GLU A 631 -38.09 20.14 -39.85
C GLU A 631 -36.65 20.44 -39.42
N ARG A 632 -36.19 21.68 -39.61
CA ARG A 632 -34.85 22.13 -39.18
C ARG A 632 -34.70 22.10 -37.66
N LYS A 633 -35.68 22.56 -36.87
CA LYS A 633 -35.63 22.52 -35.39
C LYS A 633 -35.41 21.12 -34.80
N ASN A 634 -35.87 20.10 -35.53
CA ASN A 634 -35.84 18.71 -35.08
C ASN A 634 -34.63 17.92 -35.62
N ASN A 635 -34.08 18.31 -36.78
CA ASN A 635 -33.08 17.48 -37.49
C ASN A 635 -31.79 18.22 -37.88
N ALA A 636 -31.80 19.55 -37.98
CA ALA A 636 -30.61 20.32 -38.33
C ALA A 636 -29.66 20.46 -37.14
N LEU A 637 -28.40 20.78 -37.44
CA LEU A 637 -27.47 21.23 -36.41
C LEU A 637 -27.84 22.67 -36.02
N LEU A 638 -28.46 22.83 -34.85
CA LEU A 638 -28.81 24.13 -34.33
C LEU A 638 -27.59 24.83 -33.72
N VAL A 639 -27.28 26.03 -34.18
CA VAL A 639 -26.17 26.86 -33.69
C VAL A 639 -26.59 28.31 -33.47
N ASP A 640 -25.88 29.03 -32.61
CA ASP A 640 -26.07 30.47 -32.40
C ASP A 640 -24.73 31.21 -32.22
N GLY A 641 -24.77 32.54 -32.28
CA GLY A 641 -23.65 33.45 -32.03
C GLY A 641 -22.94 33.93 -33.29
N ASN A 642 -21.61 33.99 -33.24
CA ASN A 642 -20.76 34.46 -34.33
C ASN A 642 -20.65 33.39 -35.44
N TYR A 643 -21.61 33.39 -36.37
CA TYR A 643 -21.65 32.44 -37.49
C TYR A 643 -20.39 32.45 -38.36
N ALA A 644 -19.78 33.62 -38.59
CA ALA A 644 -18.56 33.73 -39.40
C ALA A 644 -17.36 32.98 -38.78
N GLY A 645 -17.35 32.84 -37.46
CA GLY A 645 -16.36 32.07 -36.71
C GLY A 645 -16.64 30.56 -36.65
N ILE A 646 -17.76 30.10 -37.22
CA ILE A 646 -18.11 28.68 -37.31
C ILE A 646 -17.64 28.14 -38.67
N THR A 647 -16.92 27.03 -38.64
CA THR A 647 -16.49 26.30 -39.82
C THR A 647 -16.92 24.84 -39.74
N ILE A 648 -17.24 24.25 -40.87
CA ILE A 648 -17.55 22.81 -40.97
C ILE A 648 -16.64 22.16 -42.02
N GLY A 649 -16.06 21.02 -41.64
CA GLY A 649 -15.26 20.16 -42.48
C GLY A 649 -16.13 19.21 -43.29
N ASP A 650 -15.91 17.90 -43.13
CA ASP A 650 -16.64 16.87 -43.87
C ASP A 650 -18.08 16.74 -43.36
N SER A 651 -19.04 16.75 -44.26
CA SER A 651 -20.47 16.60 -43.96
C SER A 651 -20.99 15.34 -44.61
N PHE A 652 -21.62 14.47 -43.84
CA PHE A 652 -22.14 13.19 -44.32
C PHE A 652 -23.66 13.25 -44.31
N VAL A 653 -24.29 13.01 -45.45
CA VAL A 653 -25.76 13.00 -45.58
C VAL A 653 -26.26 11.59 -45.82
N ASN A 654 -27.35 11.25 -45.15
CA ASN A 654 -28.17 10.11 -45.51
C ASN A 654 -28.76 10.32 -46.91
N THR A 655 -28.73 9.29 -47.75
CA THR A 655 -29.19 9.35 -49.14
C THR A 655 -30.22 8.28 -49.49
N GLN A 656 -30.95 7.75 -48.49
CA GLN A 656 -31.96 6.71 -48.71
C GLN A 656 -33.20 7.24 -49.47
N GLY A 657 -33.53 8.52 -49.30
CA GLY A 657 -34.66 9.19 -49.95
C GLY A 657 -34.26 10.09 -51.12
N LEU A 658 -33.04 9.90 -51.63
CA LEU A 658 -32.42 10.79 -52.58
C LEU A 658 -33.00 10.64 -54.00
N ASP A 659 -33.30 11.77 -54.63
CA ASP A 659 -33.75 11.92 -56.00
C ASP A 659 -32.69 12.68 -56.80
N VAL A 660 -32.11 12.03 -57.81
CA VAL A 660 -31.02 12.58 -58.64
C VAL A 660 -31.46 13.78 -59.50
N ASP A 661 -32.77 13.95 -59.71
CA ASP A 661 -33.32 15.05 -60.51
C ASP A 661 -33.72 16.27 -59.66
N LYS A 662 -33.69 16.14 -58.33
CA LYS A 662 -34.02 17.21 -57.38
C LYS A 662 -32.79 18.07 -57.06
N THR A 663 -32.98 19.39 -56.99
CA THR A 663 -32.01 20.32 -56.40
C THR A 663 -32.20 20.37 -54.88
N TYR A 664 -31.11 20.19 -54.14
CA TYR A 664 -31.05 20.23 -52.68
C TYR A 664 -30.31 21.49 -52.20
N ASN A 665 -30.52 21.89 -50.95
CA ASN A 665 -29.86 23.07 -50.38
C ASN A 665 -29.12 22.72 -49.07
N ALA A 666 -27.80 22.68 -49.14
CA ALA A 666 -26.93 22.35 -48.00
C ALA A 666 -27.01 23.39 -46.88
N ASN A 667 -27.34 24.66 -47.18
CA ASN A 667 -27.45 25.69 -46.15
C ASN A 667 -28.57 25.41 -45.15
N THR A 668 -29.52 24.51 -45.47
CA THR A 668 -30.60 24.10 -44.57
C THR A 668 -30.15 23.14 -43.48
N LEU A 669 -28.98 22.50 -43.62
CA LEU A 669 -28.43 21.52 -42.67
C LEU A 669 -28.02 22.13 -41.33
N ILE A 670 -27.82 23.44 -41.30
CA ILE A 670 -27.48 24.22 -40.10
C ILE A 670 -28.52 25.34 -39.94
N ALA A 671 -29.08 25.47 -38.75
CA ALA A 671 -30.16 26.42 -38.46
C ALA A 671 -29.96 27.14 -37.11
N ASP A 672 -30.71 28.23 -36.91
CA ASP A 672 -30.84 28.88 -35.60
C ASP A 672 -31.92 28.20 -34.74
N LYS A 673 -32.13 28.69 -33.51
CA LYS A 673 -33.16 28.18 -32.57
C LYS A 673 -34.60 28.21 -33.13
N ASP A 674 -34.88 29.12 -34.07
CA ASP A 674 -36.21 29.30 -34.67
C ASP A 674 -36.37 28.50 -35.96
N GLY A 675 -35.35 27.72 -36.32
CA GLY A 675 -35.33 26.88 -37.52
C GLY A 675 -35.06 27.66 -38.79
N ASN A 676 -34.56 28.90 -38.74
CA ASN A 676 -34.12 29.61 -39.94
C ASN A 676 -32.77 29.03 -40.38
N ALA A 677 -32.61 28.79 -41.69
CA ALA A 677 -31.35 28.32 -42.23
C ALA A 677 -30.26 29.40 -42.04
N VAL A 678 -29.10 28.99 -41.52
CA VAL A 678 -27.92 29.86 -41.33
C VAL A 678 -26.66 29.27 -41.95
N GLY A 679 -26.80 28.15 -42.67
CA GLY A 679 -25.67 27.47 -43.30
C GLY A 679 -24.93 28.31 -44.34
N ASP A 680 -25.53 29.38 -44.88
CA ASP A 680 -24.87 30.33 -45.79
C ASP A 680 -23.90 31.30 -45.07
N LYS A 681 -24.08 31.48 -43.75
CA LYS A 681 -23.29 32.40 -42.91
C LYS A 681 -22.03 31.77 -42.33
N ILE A 682 -21.93 30.43 -42.34
CA ILE A 682 -20.77 29.70 -41.84
C ILE A 682 -19.63 29.64 -42.88
N ASN A 683 -18.46 29.12 -42.48
CA ASN A 683 -17.24 29.10 -43.28
C ASN A 683 -16.87 30.52 -43.78
N ASN A 684 -16.91 31.51 -42.88
CA ASN A 684 -16.70 32.93 -43.22
C ASN A 684 -17.63 33.41 -44.34
N GLY A 685 -18.91 33.02 -44.26
CA GLY A 685 -19.93 33.35 -45.24
C GLY A 685 -19.79 32.64 -46.58
N GLN A 686 -18.97 31.60 -46.71
CA GLN A 686 -18.87 30.79 -47.94
C GLN A 686 -19.95 29.71 -48.04
N GLY A 687 -20.58 29.36 -46.93
CA GLY A 687 -21.56 28.29 -46.87
C GLY A 687 -20.93 26.90 -46.73
N ILE A 688 -21.75 25.85 -46.78
CA ILE A 688 -21.25 24.46 -46.79
C ILE A 688 -20.60 24.17 -48.16
N ASP A 689 -19.34 23.74 -48.15
CA ASP A 689 -18.64 23.32 -49.37
C ASP A 689 -19.17 21.97 -49.84
N VAL A 690 -19.85 21.96 -50.99
CA VAL A 690 -20.43 20.75 -51.59
C VAL A 690 -19.37 19.69 -51.89
N ASN A 691 -18.11 20.07 -52.13
CA ASN A 691 -17.03 19.10 -52.33
C ASN A 691 -16.65 18.33 -51.05
N LYS A 692 -17.07 18.83 -49.89
CA LYS A 692 -16.92 18.17 -48.59
C LYS A 692 -18.22 17.51 -48.12
N LEU A 693 -19.24 17.49 -48.98
CA LEU A 693 -20.47 16.75 -48.75
C LEU A 693 -20.30 15.32 -49.29
N HIS A 694 -20.59 14.34 -48.45
CA HIS A 694 -20.38 12.92 -48.73
C HIS A 694 -21.68 12.15 -48.58
N SER A 695 -21.98 11.28 -49.53
CA SER A 695 -23.08 10.32 -49.38
C SER A 695 -22.62 9.18 -48.49
N VAL A 696 -23.35 8.91 -47.40
CA VAL A 696 -23.07 7.74 -46.56
C VAL A 696 -23.20 6.42 -47.31
N SER A 697 -23.96 6.37 -48.41
CA SER A 697 -24.10 5.17 -49.25
C SER A 697 -22.87 4.90 -50.13
N GLY A 698 -22.04 5.92 -50.39
CA GLY A 698 -20.98 5.88 -51.41
C GLY A 698 -21.47 5.86 -52.86
N ILE A 699 -22.77 5.70 -53.12
CA ILE A 699 -23.36 5.59 -54.46
C ILE A 699 -23.40 6.94 -55.16
N TYR A 700 -23.61 8.02 -54.41
CA TYR A 700 -23.80 9.36 -54.95
C TYR A 700 -22.60 10.26 -54.67
N LYS A 701 -22.32 11.14 -55.63
CA LYS A 701 -21.45 12.30 -55.49
C LYS A 701 -22.30 13.55 -55.64
N PHE A 702 -21.90 14.62 -54.98
CA PHE A 702 -22.62 15.90 -55.07
C PHE A 702 -21.82 16.89 -55.90
N GLU A 703 -22.53 17.65 -56.73
CA GLU A 703 -21.98 18.75 -57.49
C GLU A 703 -22.78 20.03 -57.24
N ASN A 704 -22.09 21.17 -57.25
CA ASN A 704 -22.73 22.47 -57.15
C ASN A 704 -23.68 22.65 -58.33
N PHE A 705 -24.95 22.94 -58.04
CA PHE A 705 -25.97 23.10 -59.05
C PHE A 705 -26.98 24.16 -58.62
N GLY A 706 -27.01 25.28 -59.34
CA GLY A 706 -27.89 26.41 -59.04
C GLY A 706 -27.19 27.51 -58.24
N GLY A 707 -27.87 28.02 -57.22
CA GLY A 707 -27.40 29.07 -56.33
C GLY A 707 -26.36 28.58 -55.31
N LYS A 708 -25.83 29.53 -54.52
CA LYS A 708 -24.80 29.24 -53.52
C LYS A 708 -25.32 28.27 -52.44
N GLY A 709 -24.66 27.11 -52.29
CA GLY A 709 -25.05 26.05 -51.37
C GLY A 709 -26.13 25.10 -51.92
N GLU A 710 -26.60 25.32 -53.15
CA GLU A 710 -27.47 24.40 -53.86
C GLU A 710 -26.65 23.34 -54.59
N TYR A 711 -27.13 22.11 -54.56
CA TYR A 711 -26.43 20.97 -55.13
C TYR A 711 -27.40 19.96 -55.73
N ARG A 712 -26.86 19.12 -56.62
CA ARG A 712 -27.54 17.94 -57.14
C ARG A 712 -26.72 16.70 -56.86
N ALA A 713 -27.42 15.59 -56.75
CA ALA A 713 -26.81 14.29 -56.60
C ALA A 713 -26.62 13.66 -57.98
N ILE A 714 -25.38 13.27 -58.26
CA ILE A 714 -25.04 12.47 -59.43
C ILE A 714 -24.57 11.09 -58.97
N ILE A 715 -24.78 10.08 -59.80
CA ILE A 715 -24.24 8.75 -59.54
C ILE A 715 -22.71 8.84 -59.56
N ASN A 716 -22.05 8.39 -58.51
CA ASN A 716 -20.60 8.37 -58.40
C ASN A 716 -20.02 7.36 -59.41
N ARG A 717 -19.56 7.86 -60.57
CA ARG A 717 -19.02 7.02 -61.66
C ARG A 717 -17.54 6.68 -61.49
N ASP A 718 -16.87 7.18 -60.46
CA ASP A 718 -15.45 6.86 -60.23
C ASP A 718 -15.30 5.37 -59.85
N GLU A 719 -16.31 4.77 -59.16
CA GLU A 719 -16.43 3.32 -58.95
C GLU A 719 -16.88 2.53 -60.20
N LEU A 720 -17.54 3.16 -61.18
CA LEU A 720 -17.94 2.54 -62.46
C LEU A 720 -16.74 2.17 -63.33
N SER A 721 -15.55 2.74 -63.05
CA SER A 721 -14.29 2.42 -63.74
C SER A 721 -13.64 1.11 -63.29
N GLY A 722 -14.25 0.38 -62.34
CA GLY A 722 -13.78 -0.92 -61.86
C GLY A 722 -13.43 -1.84 -63.03
N LYS A 723 -12.17 -2.27 -63.09
CA LYS A 723 -11.52 -2.96 -64.23
C LYS A 723 -12.15 -4.32 -64.61
N THR A 724 -13.31 -4.70 -64.07
CA THR A 724 -13.97 -6.00 -64.34
C THR A 724 -15.50 -5.90 -64.33
N LEU A 725 -16.14 -6.68 -65.22
CA LEU A 725 -17.60 -6.82 -65.37
C LEU A 725 -18.31 -7.21 -64.06
N ALA A 726 -17.67 -8.00 -63.19
CA ALA A 726 -18.24 -8.45 -61.92
C ALA A 726 -18.46 -7.29 -60.92
N GLN A 727 -17.54 -6.32 -60.87
CA GLN A 727 -17.69 -5.13 -60.03
C GLN A 727 -18.80 -4.21 -60.55
N SER A 728 -18.91 -4.07 -61.88
CA SER A 728 -20.02 -3.34 -62.52
C SER A 728 -21.38 -3.99 -62.25
N ILE A 729 -21.46 -5.32 -62.19
CA ILE A 729 -22.71 -6.05 -61.86
C ILE A 729 -23.12 -5.81 -60.40
N ILE A 730 -22.20 -5.96 -59.44
CA ILE A 730 -22.45 -5.70 -58.00
C ILE A 730 -22.87 -4.24 -57.77
N TYR A 731 -22.23 -3.30 -58.48
CA TYR A 731 -22.59 -1.89 -58.41
C TYR A 731 -23.98 -1.62 -59.01
N SER A 732 -24.30 -2.23 -60.16
CA SER A 732 -25.63 -2.11 -60.77
C SER A 732 -26.75 -2.75 -59.93
N GLN A 733 -26.41 -3.69 -59.05
CA GLN A 733 -27.33 -4.25 -58.05
C GLN A 733 -27.60 -3.27 -56.92
N ARG A 734 -26.57 -2.57 -56.40
CA ARG A 734 -26.72 -1.51 -55.38
C ARG A 734 -27.60 -0.36 -55.86
N VAL A 735 -27.48 0.03 -57.14
CA VAL A 735 -28.27 1.14 -57.73
C VAL A 735 -29.72 0.75 -58.05
N ARG A 736 -30.02 -0.53 -58.31
CA ARG A 736 -31.33 -0.95 -58.84
C ARG A 736 -32.19 -1.83 -57.91
N ASN A 737 -31.71 -2.22 -56.73
CA ASN A 737 -32.42 -3.12 -55.81
C ASN A 737 -33.03 -4.35 -56.53
N VAL A 738 -32.27 -4.96 -57.45
CA VAL A 738 -32.81 -6.05 -58.30
C VAL A 738 -32.67 -7.40 -57.61
N ASN A 739 -33.80 -8.12 -57.50
CA ASN A 739 -33.86 -9.51 -57.06
C ASN A 739 -33.10 -10.43 -58.02
N LEU A 740 -31.91 -10.88 -57.59
CA LEU A 740 -31.00 -11.78 -58.33
C LEU A 740 -31.73 -13.02 -58.89
N SER A 741 -32.73 -13.52 -58.17
CA SER A 741 -33.53 -14.67 -58.58
C SER A 741 -34.30 -14.44 -59.87
N ARG A 742 -34.66 -13.20 -60.21
CA ARG A 742 -35.39 -12.87 -61.45
C ARG A 742 -34.44 -12.72 -62.64
N ILE A 743 -33.27 -12.11 -62.45
CA ILE A 743 -32.25 -11.96 -63.49
C ILE A 743 -31.61 -13.32 -63.82
N LEU A 744 -31.28 -14.14 -62.83
CA LEU A 744 -30.75 -15.49 -63.06
C LEU A 744 -31.77 -16.37 -63.78
N ARG A 745 -33.07 -16.18 -63.54
CA ARG A 745 -34.17 -16.86 -64.24
C ARG A 745 -34.33 -16.39 -65.69
N GLU A 746 -34.10 -15.11 -65.98
CA GLU A 746 -34.09 -14.56 -67.35
C GLU A 746 -32.80 -14.94 -68.12
N ALA A 747 -31.65 -14.99 -67.44
CA ALA A 747 -30.36 -15.37 -68.05
C ALA A 747 -30.23 -16.87 -68.33
N THR A 748 -30.95 -17.73 -67.59
CA THR A 748 -31.01 -19.18 -67.85
C THR A 748 -32.10 -19.59 -68.84
N THR A 749 -33.03 -18.69 -69.18
CA THR A 749 -34.08 -18.95 -70.20
C THR A 749 -33.69 -18.47 -71.59
N GLN A 750 -32.61 -17.69 -71.73
CA GLN A 750 -31.99 -17.44 -73.03
C GLN A 750 -30.94 -18.50 -73.32
N VAL A 751 -31.28 -19.39 -74.26
CA VAL A 751 -30.36 -20.31 -74.92
C VAL A 751 -29.18 -19.51 -75.48
N PHE A 752 -28.00 -19.62 -74.88
CA PHE A 752 -26.77 -19.21 -75.55
C PHE A 752 -26.57 -20.14 -76.74
N VAL A 753 -26.98 -19.68 -77.92
CA VAL A 753 -26.64 -20.33 -79.18
C VAL A 753 -25.12 -20.23 -79.34
N SER A 754 -24.48 -21.39 -79.42
CA SER A 754 -23.05 -21.52 -79.68
C SER A 754 -22.72 -20.97 -81.07
N GLY A 755 -21.83 -19.97 -81.10
CA GLY A 755 -21.35 -19.35 -82.32
C GLY A 755 -19.88 -18.96 -82.21
N LYS A 756 -19.02 -19.95 -82.49
CA LYS A 756 -17.58 -19.90 -82.81
C LYS A 756 -16.59 -19.36 -81.77
N GLU A 757 -15.60 -20.23 -81.55
CA GLU A 757 -14.39 -20.15 -80.74
C GLU A 757 -13.65 -18.80 -80.77
N GLY A 758 -13.26 -18.33 -79.57
CA GLY A 758 -12.35 -17.19 -79.41
C GLY A 758 -12.45 -16.53 -78.03
N GLU A 759 -11.86 -17.17 -77.03
CA GLU A 759 -11.39 -16.60 -75.75
C GLU A 759 -12.39 -15.93 -74.75
N ALA A 760 -12.10 -16.17 -73.46
CA ALA A 760 -12.44 -15.32 -72.29
C ALA A 760 -13.77 -15.45 -71.52
N ASN A 761 -14.54 -16.54 -71.60
CA ASN A 761 -15.78 -16.69 -70.78
C ASN A 761 -15.72 -17.67 -69.58
N GLY A 762 -14.63 -18.41 -69.39
CA GLY A 762 -14.49 -19.37 -68.28
C GLY A 762 -14.03 -18.79 -66.93
N LYS A 763 -13.62 -17.50 -66.89
CA LYS A 763 -13.07 -16.86 -65.69
C LYS A 763 -14.11 -16.09 -64.87
N SER A 764 -15.27 -15.75 -65.42
CA SER A 764 -16.27 -14.91 -64.75
C SER A 764 -17.08 -15.67 -63.69
N LEU A 765 -17.38 -16.95 -63.93
CA LEU A 765 -18.19 -17.77 -63.01
C LEU A 765 -17.41 -18.18 -61.76
N SER A 766 -16.15 -18.58 -61.91
CA SER A 766 -15.25 -18.94 -60.81
C SER A 766 -14.83 -17.73 -59.97
N GLN A 767 -14.74 -16.55 -60.58
CA GLN A 767 -14.56 -15.28 -59.86
C GLN A 767 -15.82 -14.88 -59.07
N LEU A 768 -17.02 -15.14 -59.60
CA LEU A 768 -18.29 -14.94 -58.88
C LEU A 768 -18.40 -15.85 -57.65
N GLU A 769 -17.99 -17.12 -57.79
CA GLU A 769 -17.94 -18.10 -56.71
C GLU A 769 -16.91 -17.73 -55.63
N GLN A 770 -15.70 -17.30 -56.00
CA GLN A 770 -14.69 -16.86 -55.04
C GLN A 770 -15.08 -15.59 -54.28
N LEU A 771 -15.77 -14.64 -54.93
CA LEU A 771 -16.29 -13.42 -54.28
C LEU A 771 -17.45 -13.70 -53.32
N HIS A 772 -18.28 -14.71 -53.59
CA HIS A 772 -19.31 -15.17 -52.63
C HIS A 772 -18.71 -15.99 -51.48
N THR A 773 -17.67 -16.79 -51.75
CA THR A 773 -17.04 -17.66 -50.74
C THR A 773 -16.20 -16.85 -49.73
N ASN A 774 -15.63 -15.71 -50.14
CA ASN A 774 -14.89 -14.80 -49.25
C ASN A 774 -15.79 -13.95 -48.31
N HIS A 775 -17.12 -14.13 -48.35
CA HIS A 775 -18.07 -13.56 -47.40
C HIS A 775 -18.67 -14.62 -46.45
N ARG A 776 -18.01 -15.78 -46.30
CA ARG A 776 -18.36 -16.75 -45.25
C ARG A 776 -18.01 -16.21 -43.87
N ASP A 777 -19.02 -15.75 -43.15
CA ASP A 777 -19.00 -15.72 -41.68
C ASP A 777 -19.00 -17.17 -41.15
N GLN A 778 -17.97 -17.55 -40.39
CA GLN A 778 -17.82 -18.90 -39.84
C GLN A 778 -18.85 -19.23 -38.75
N ASN A 779 -19.66 -18.27 -38.29
CA ASN A 779 -20.64 -18.45 -37.22
C ASN A 779 -22.12 -18.47 -37.68
N SER A 780 -22.40 -18.46 -38.98
CA SER A 780 -23.79 -18.60 -39.47
C SER A 780 -24.31 -20.04 -39.30
N GLN A 781 -25.37 -20.23 -38.50
CA GLN A 781 -26.08 -21.51 -38.38
C GLN A 781 -26.99 -21.85 -39.57
N ASN A 782 -27.12 -20.94 -40.55
CA ASN A 782 -27.85 -21.19 -41.79
C ASN A 782 -26.87 -21.35 -42.95
N HIS A 783 -26.59 -22.60 -43.29
CA HIS A 783 -25.85 -22.96 -44.50
C HIS A 783 -26.80 -22.96 -45.69
N THR A 784 -26.80 -21.90 -46.51
CA THR A 784 -27.42 -21.97 -47.83
C THR A 784 -26.44 -22.63 -48.79
N PHE A 785 -26.58 -23.95 -48.96
CA PHE A 785 -25.96 -24.66 -50.08
C PHE A 785 -26.79 -24.37 -51.34
N VAL A 786 -26.14 -23.82 -52.36
CA VAL A 786 -26.69 -23.86 -53.72
C VAL A 786 -26.40 -25.27 -54.27
N ILE A 787 -27.35 -26.18 -54.06
CA ILE A 787 -27.46 -27.39 -54.88
C ILE A 787 -28.30 -26.99 -56.10
N PRO A 788 -27.79 -27.08 -57.34
CA PRO A 788 -28.58 -26.75 -58.52
C PRO A 788 -29.65 -27.82 -58.72
N TYR A 789 -30.83 -27.60 -58.15
CA TYR A 789 -31.98 -28.49 -58.36
C TYR A 789 -32.56 -28.25 -59.75
N TYR A 790 -32.22 -29.16 -60.66
CA TYR A 790 -33.00 -29.52 -61.83
C TYR A 790 -34.43 -29.87 -61.40
N GLN A 791 -35.41 -29.06 -61.81
CA GLN A 791 -36.80 -29.50 -61.87
C GLN A 791 -37.22 -29.56 -63.34
N ASN A 792 -37.71 -30.74 -63.73
CA ASN A 792 -38.15 -31.18 -65.06
C ASN A 792 -37.05 -31.71 -65.98
N PHE A 793 -36.65 -32.97 -65.73
CA PHE A 793 -35.95 -33.79 -66.71
C PHE A 793 -36.75 -35.07 -66.98
N SER A 794 -36.83 -35.42 -68.27
CA SER A 794 -37.33 -36.70 -68.76
C SER A 794 -36.26 -37.26 -69.69
N ALA A 795 -35.54 -38.29 -69.26
CA ALA A 795 -34.70 -39.09 -70.15
C ALA A 795 -35.43 -40.32 -70.64
N ASP A 796 -35.30 -40.55 -71.94
CA ASP A 796 -35.58 -41.83 -72.60
C ASP A 796 -34.23 -42.56 -72.74
N LEU A 797 -34.04 -43.69 -72.06
CA LEU A 797 -32.76 -44.40 -72.04
C LEU A 797 -32.64 -45.54 -73.06
N GLY A 798 -33.66 -45.72 -73.91
CA GLY A 798 -33.72 -46.84 -74.87
C GLY A 798 -33.99 -48.17 -74.18
N ASN A 799 -34.83 -49.01 -74.81
CA ASN A 799 -35.39 -50.27 -74.26
C ASN A 799 -36.27 -50.09 -73.00
N ASN A 800 -37.34 -49.31 -73.14
CA ASN A 800 -38.53 -49.29 -72.28
C ASN A 800 -38.33 -48.92 -70.78
N ALA A 801 -37.41 -48.02 -70.46
CA ALA A 801 -37.39 -47.35 -69.16
C ALA A 801 -37.35 -45.81 -69.31
N LYS A 802 -38.33 -45.14 -68.71
CA LYS A 802 -38.40 -43.66 -68.57
C LYS A 802 -38.35 -43.27 -67.09
N LEU A 803 -37.47 -42.33 -66.74
CA LEU A 803 -37.44 -41.70 -65.42
C LEU A 803 -38.10 -40.33 -65.47
N LYS A 804 -39.11 -40.11 -64.63
CA LYS A 804 -39.74 -38.79 -64.38
C LYS A 804 -39.70 -38.51 -62.88
N SER A 805 -39.34 -37.29 -62.47
CA SER A 805 -39.56 -36.81 -61.10
C SER A 805 -40.85 -35.98 -61.03
N ASN A 806 -41.80 -36.37 -60.18
CA ASN A 806 -42.94 -35.54 -59.78
C ASN A 806 -42.53 -34.68 -58.57
N SER A 807 -42.92 -33.40 -58.61
CA SER A 807 -42.75 -32.44 -57.52
C SER A 807 -43.86 -32.55 -56.47
N SER A 808 -43.50 -32.40 -55.20
CA SER A 808 -44.32 -31.76 -54.17
C SER A 808 -43.58 -30.57 -53.61
#